data_AF-A0AAT9LUS6-F1
#
_entry.id   AF-A0AAT9LUS6-F1
#
_cell.length_a   1.000
_cell.length_b   1.000
_cell.length_c   1.000
_cell.angle_alpha   90.00
_cell.angle_beta   90.00
_cell.angle_gamma   90.00
#
_symmetry.space_group_name_H-M   'P 1'
#
loop_
_entity.id
_entity.type
_entity.pdbx_description
1 polymer ?
#
loop_
_entity_poly.entity_id
_entity_poly.type
_entity_poly.pdbx_seq_one_letter_code
_entity_poly.pdbx_strand_id
1 'polypeptide(L)'
;MRNRVLTAALAGLLTITGLAVTAPTAAADSSPTVRPPLGWSSWSFVRKNPTAATIQAQAKAMKDSGLTRLGYQYVNIDDFWYQCPGAQGPNVDQYGRWVIDSTKFPAQGAKNGIQATADYVHSLGLKFGLYATPGIAKQAVAQNTAIEGTPYHAADIATSSSEANYNCGGMVGIDYSKPGAQAFLDSWAKQFASWGVDYLKLDGVGTQDAQDVQGWSTALKNSGRQIHLELSNSLDINNAKLWQDTADGWRTGGDVECYCGPNDSSYPLTTWASVASRFDQVAAWAPYGGPKGFNDYDSLEVGNGANDGLTPDERKTQMSLWSLAASPLFLGTDLTHLDPTDLSLLRNADVLAVDQDAIDAKRISSDANTQVFAKTETNGDVIVGLFNTATAPRAVSTTAAALGLPKAADYSLQDLWNHSTTESTGAISTDVPAHGVALYRVKALRHADLGVKPNTSVSLTWDPAPSDSLKRTGVLEFVDNGSTPLRDVSLALQASSGATVSPANAPSQPVVWPGGKIRVPFTVTISPSDKLFTTSSVSASADFRYLLGGSAKQAAADSTTVNHPVTGPYQTFASTTAQFSQVGDRLGIQAQGADLWNTTNEYGSMYLPGKEHDGSETVVRIDSQDNSNVWAKAGIMVRNDIGDANGGKGFVILAETPGNGFLLDWDSDGDGLLDQQASVASAVYPAWLKLVRSGTTFSGYYSVDGTNWTLVGTGTVPSAAATQDVGVYAISHAPGTTAEVDFDAFTTS
;
A
#
# COMPACT_ATOMS: atom_id res chain seq x y z
N MET A 1 -86.22 13.03 21.84
CA MET A 1 -86.29 11.63 21.36
C MET A 1 -85.84 11.58 19.91
N ARG A 2 -84.97 10.61 19.58
CA ARG A 2 -84.89 9.86 18.30
C ARG A 2 -84.60 10.58 16.96
N ASN A 3 -83.88 9.82 16.13
CA ASN A 3 -83.98 9.73 14.66
C ASN A 3 -83.26 10.85 13.87
N ARG A 4 -82.67 10.69 12.68
CA ARG A 4 -82.79 9.73 11.56
C ARG A 4 -81.64 10.08 10.56
N VAL A 5 -80.98 9.13 9.89
CA VAL A 5 -81.29 8.66 8.52
C VAL A 5 -81.16 9.75 7.43
N LEU A 6 -80.06 9.62 6.66
CA LEU A 6 -79.97 9.58 5.17
C LEU A 6 -80.18 10.82 4.27
N THR A 7 -79.30 10.85 3.25
CA THR A 7 -79.41 11.34 1.84
C THR A 7 -79.77 12.82 1.59
N ALA A 8 -79.31 13.50 0.55
CA ALA A 8 -78.18 13.42 -0.37
C ALA A 8 -78.15 14.75 -1.16
N ALA A 9 -77.01 14.98 -1.82
CA ALA A 9 -76.85 15.69 -3.09
C ALA A 9 -76.37 17.15 -3.11
N LEU A 10 -75.21 17.25 -3.77
CA LEU A 10 -74.76 18.21 -4.78
C LEU A 10 -74.22 19.60 -4.40
N ALA A 11 -72.95 19.73 -4.81
CA ALA A 11 -72.34 20.83 -5.56
C ALA A 11 -71.95 22.10 -4.80
N GLY A 12 -70.65 22.43 -4.91
CA GLY A 12 -70.19 23.78 -4.70
C GLY A 12 -68.76 23.87 -4.20
N LEU A 13 -67.85 24.10 -5.14
CA LEU A 13 -66.56 24.80 -5.02
C LEU A 13 -65.91 24.85 -3.62
N LEU A 14 -64.80 24.12 -3.45
CA LEU A 14 -63.83 24.47 -2.41
C LEU A 14 -62.71 25.33 -3.01
N THR A 15 -62.72 26.59 -2.59
CA THR A 15 -61.57 27.50 -2.57
C THR A 15 -60.40 26.84 -1.84
N ILE A 16 -59.28 26.66 -2.53
CA ILE A 16 -58.00 26.27 -1.94
C ILE A 16 -57.43 27.50 -1.22
N THR A 17 -57.61 27.58 0.10
CA THR A 17 -56.78 28.42 0.96
C THR A 17 -55.45 27.71 1.18
N GLY A 18 -54.37 28.25 0.62
CA GLY A 18 -53.02 27.76 0.82
C GLY A 18 -52.59 27.84 2.27
N LEU A 19 -52.46 26.68 2.91
CA LEU A 19 -51.67 26.52 4.13
C LEU A 19 -50.21 26.40 3.71
N ALA A 20 -49.43 27.43 4.00
CA ALA A 20 -47.98 27.39 3.89
C ALA A 20 -47.45 26.31 4.84
N VAL A 21 -46.95 25.20 4.28
CA VAL A 21 -46.17 24.22 5.01
C VAL A 21 -44.81 24.86 5.26
N THR A 22 -44.57 25.29 6.49
CA THR A 22 -43.22 25.64 6.96
C THR A 22 -42.38 24.38 6.95
N ALA A 23 -41.41 24.32 6.05
CA ALA A 23 -40.34 23.31 6.08
C ALA A 23 -39.66 23.35 7.46
N PRO A 24 -39.27 22.19 8.02
CA PRO A 24 -38.51 22.19 9.26
C PRO A 24 -37.18 22.91 9.01
N THR A 25 -36.96 24.01 9.74
CA THR A 25 -35.66 24.66 9.83
C THR A 25 -34.65 23.63 10.33
N ALA A 26 -33.65 23.33 9.50
CA ALA A 26 -32.48 22.56 9.91
C ALA A 26 -31.94 23.19 11.20
N ALA A 27 -31.98 22.43 12.29
CA ALA A 27 -31.27 22.81 13.50
C ALA A 27 -29.79 22.88 13.14
N ALA A 28 -29.21 24.08 13.24
CA ALA A 28 -27.79 24.26 13.12
C ALA A 28 -27.13 23.55 14.31
N ASP A 29 -26.51 22.40 14.06
CA ASP A 29 -25.60 21.79 15.03
C ASP A 29 -24.46 22.78 15.30
N SER A 30 -24.43 23.26 16.54
CA SER A 30 -23.49 24.25 17.03
C SER A 30 -22.15 23.61 17.42
N SER A 31 -21.39 23.24 16.39
CA SER A 31 -19.92 23.21 16.28
C SER A 31 -19.62 22.62 14.89
N PRO A 32 -18.78 23.23 14.03
CA PRO A 32 -18.36 22.54 12.83
C PRO A 32 -17.65 21.25 13.27
N THR A 33 -18.24 20.09 12.95
CA THR A 33 -17.58 18.81 13.13
C THR A 33 -16.27 18.86 12.33
N VAL A 34 -15.13 18.80 13.01
CA VAL A 34 -13.81 18.77 12.38
C VAL A 34 -13.70 17.40 11.68
N ARG A 35 -13.54 17.43 10.36
CA ARG A 35 -13.47 16.23 9.50
C ARG A 35 -12.09 16.16 8.83
N PRO A 36 -11.60 14.95 8.48
CA PRO A 36 -10.40 14.82 7.69
C PRO A 36 -10.53 15.62 6.38
N PRO A 37 -9.51 16.40 5.99
CA PRO A 37 -9.52 17.12 4.72
C PRO A 37 -9.69 16.17 3.52
N LEU A 38 -10.54 16.55 2.57
CA LEU A 38 -10.67 15.90 1.26
C LEU A 38 -10.19 16.87 0.18
N GLY A 39 -9.29 16.44 -0.69
CA GLY A 39 -8.72 17.34 -1.67
C GLY A 39 -7.79 16.69 -2.68
N TRP A 40 -6.86 17.48 -3.19
CA TRP A 40 -5.82 17.09 -4.13
C TRP A 40 -4.52 17.81 -3.79
N SER A 41 -3.40 17.11 -3.96
CA SER A 41 -2.04 17.65 -3.82
C SER A 41 -1.27 17.50 -5.11
N SER A 42 -0.42 18.48 -5.44
CA SER A 42 0.32 18.48 -6.71
C SER A 42 1.51 17.54 -6.74
N TRP A 43 1.97 17.01 -5.60
CA TRP A 43 3.26 16.33 -5.51
C TRP A 43 3.33 15.08 -6.40
N SER A 44 2.42 14.14 -6.26
CA SER A 44 2.53 12.80 -6.85
C SER A 44 2.54 12.84 -8.39
N PHE A 45 1.58 13.57 -8.99
CA PHE A 45 1.50 13.73 -10.44
C PHE A 45 2.30 14.91 -11.01
N VAL A 46 2.13 16.14 -10.51
CA VAL A 46 2.73 17.34 -11.13
C VAL A 46 4.21 17.50 -10.75
N ARG A 47 4.60 16.99 -9.58
CA ARG A 47 5.97 16.98 -9.06
C ARG A 47 6.63 18.36 -9.15
N LYS A 48 7.74 18.44 -9.89
CA LYS A 48 8.68 19.58 -9.88
C LYS A 48 8.22 20.79 -10.69
N ASN A 49 7.12 20.66 -11.42
CA ASN A 49 6.70 21.65 -12.42
C ASN A 49 5.28 22.22 -12.22
N PRO A 50 4.86 22.60 -11.00
CA PRO A 50 3.58 23.29 -10.84
C PRO A 50 3.63 24.67 -11.48
N THR A 51 2.52 25.07 -12.10
CA THR A 51 2.31 26.40 -12.68
C THR A 51 0.89 26.85 -12.37
N ALA A 52 0.61 28.16 -12.43
CA ALA A 52 -0.75 28.66 -12.26
C ALA A 52 -1.75 27.94 -13.20
N ALA A 53 -1.36 27.72 -14.47
CA ALA A 53 -2.21 27.07 -15.46
C ALA A 53 -2.49 25.59 -15.11
N THR A 54 -1.47 24.83 -14.68
CA THR A 54 -1.65 23.42 -14.32
C THR A 54 -2.52 23.28 -13.07
N ILE A 55 -2.29 24.08 -12.04
CA ILE A 55 -3.09 24.06 -10.80
C ILE A 55 -4.56 24.45 -11.07
N GLN A 56 -4.80 25.49 -11.88
CA GLN A 56 -6.14 25.91 -12.26
C GLN A 56 -6.88 24.83 -13.07
N ALA A 57 -6.17 24.08 -13.92
CA ALA A 57 -6.74 22.96 -14.67
C ALA A 57 -7.17 21.82 -13.74
N GLN A 58 -6.33 21.45 -12.77
CA GLN A 58 -6.63 20.42 -11.77
C GLN A 58 -7.83 20.82 -10.89
N ALA A 59 -7.87 22.07 -10.42
CA ALA A 59 -9.00 22.61 -9.66
C ALA A 59 -10.31 22.57 -10.46
N LYS A 60 -10.26 22.94 -11.74
CA LYS A 60 -11.43 22.87 -12.63
C LYS A 60 -11.89 21.42 -12.81
N ALA A 61 -10.96 20.49 -13.02
CA ALA A 61 -11.26 19.09 -13.19
C ALA A 61 -11.87 18.45 -11.94
N MET A 62 -11.42 18.83 -10.74
CA MET A 62 -12.07 18.42 -9.47
C MET A 62 -13.54 18.87 -9.41
N LYS A 63 -13.83 20.10 -9.84
CA LYS A 63 -15.21 20.61 -9.90
C LYS A 63 -16.05 19.88 -10.94
N ASP A 64 -15.54 19.75 -12.16
CA ASP A 64 -16.27 19.15 -13.28
C ASP A 64 -16.52 17.65 -13.07
N SER A 65 -15.59 16.94 -12.42
CA SER A 65 -15.75 15.55 -12.01
C SER A 65 -16.74 15.38 -10.84
N GLY A 66 -17.32 16.46 -10.31
CA GLY A 66 -18.36 16.37 -9.28
C GLY A 66 -17.88 15.87 -7.92
N LEU A 67 -16.58 15.64 -7.73
CA LEU A 67 -15.97 15.30 -6.45
C LEU A 67 -16.28 16.37 -5.38
N THR A 68 -16.42 17.63 -5.80
CA THR A 68 -16.79 18.74 -4.91
C THR A 68 -18.15 18.57 -4.23
N ARG A 69 -19.08 17.83 -4.84
CA ARG A 69 -20.38 17.52 -4.21
C ARG A 69 -20.27 16.50 -3.08
N LEU A 70 -19.14 15.82 -2.98
CA LEU A 70 -18.84 14.80 -1.98
C LEU A 70 -17.87 15.28 -0.90
N GLY A 71 -17.45 16.55 -0.95
CA GLY A 71 -16.63 17.19 0.08
C GLY A 71 -15.18 17.44 -0.31
N TYR A 72 -14.70 16.93 -1.45
CA TYR A 72 -13.37 17.27 -1.98
C TYR A 72 -13.31 18.77 -2.27
N GLN A 73 -12.48 19.49 -1.52
CA GLN A 73 -12.49 20.95 -1.53
C GLN A 73 -11.11 21.58 -1.52
N TYR A 74 -10.06 20.88 -1.10
CA TYR A 74 -8.71 21.46 -1.04
C TYR A 74 -7.93 21.20 -2.34
N VAL A 75 -7.29 22.24 -2.87
CA VAL A 75 -6.34 22.18 -3.98
C VAL A 75 -5.01 22.73 -3.48
N ASN A 76 -4.07 21.83 -3.19
CA ASN A 76 -2.79 22.16 -2.59
C ASN A 76 -1.69 22.21 -3.65
N ILE A 77 -0.95 23.31 -3.68
CA ILE A 77 0.33 23.37 -4.38
C ILE A 77 1.40 22.91 -3.39
N ASP A 78 2.11 21.86 -3.76
CA ASP A 78 3.28 21.37 -3.04
C ASP A 78 4.52 22.25 -3.36
N ASP A 79 5.74 21.70 -3.25
CA ASP A 79 6.98 22.43 -3.51
C ASP A 79 7.05 23.08 -4.92
N PHE A 80 8.06 23.93 -5.16
CA PHE A 80 8.40 24.57 -6.45
C PHE A 80 7.52 25.74 -6.91
N TRP A 81 6.74 26.38 -6.01
CA TRP A 81 6.03 27.62 -6.31
C TRP A 81 6.90 28.90 -6.26
N TYR A 82 8.08 28.78 -5.65
CA TYR A 82 9.02 29.88 -5.38
C TYR A 82 10.31 29.75 -6.22
N GLN A 83 11.11 30.81 -6.23
CA GLN A 83 12.40 30.85 -6.92
C GLN A 83 13.49 30.13 -6.12
N CYS A 84 14.07 29.07 -6.70
CA CYS A 84 15.20 28.34 -6.13
C CYS A 84 16.46 28.48 -7.03
N PRO A 85 17.35 29.44 -6.75
CA PRO A 85 18.53 29.70 -7.60
C PRO A 85 19.71 28.73 -7.38
N GLY A 86 19.73 27.95 -6.29
CA GLY A 86 20.81 27.01 -5.99
C GLY A 86 21.07 26.82 -4.50
N ALA A 87 22.32 26.46 -4.14
CA ALA A 87 22.70 25.97 -2.81
C ALA A 87 22.51 26.95 -1.62
N GLN A 88 22.22 28.23 -1.88
CA GLN A 88 21.88 29.22 -0.84
C GLN A 88 20.40 29.20 -0.43
N GLY A 89 19.60 28.34 -1.06
CA GLY A 89 18.17 28.21 -0.79
C GLY A 89 17.33 29.22 -1.59
N PRO A 90 16.05 29.41 -1.20
CA PRO A 90 15.10 30.24 -1.93
C PRO A 90 15.49 31.72 -1.97
N ASN A 91 15.22 32.39 -3.10
CA ASN A 91 15.23 33.86 -3.17
C ASN A 91 14.21 34.43 -2.18
N VAL A 92 14.57 35.55 -1.54
CA VAL A 92 13.73 36.20 -0.53
C VAL A 92 13.40 37.66 -0.88
N ASP A 93 12.24 38.12 -0.39
CA ASP A 93 11.81 39.51 -0.43
C ASP A 93 12.59 40.37 0.58
N GLN A 94 12.33 41.68 0.63
CA GLN A 94 13.02 42.57 1.58
C GLN A 94 12.79 42.23 3.06
N TYR A 95 11.87 41.31 3.37
CA TYR A 95 11.55 40.84 4.71
C TYR A 95 12.00 39.40 5.00
N GLY A 96 12.75 38.78 4.08
CA GLY A 96 13.27 37.43 4.26
C GLY A 96 12.29 36.30 3.92
N ARG A 97 11.16 36.61 3.26
CA ARG A 97 10.14 35.61 2.86
C ARG A 97 10.34 35.18 1.41
N TRP A 98 9.99 33.95 1.05
CA TRP A 98 10.31 33.43 -0.29
C TRP A 98 9.61 34.20 -1.42
N VAL A 99 10.36 34.42 -2.51
CA VAL A 99 9.85 35.08 -3.71
C VAL A 99 9.16 34.07 -4.62
N ILE A 100 7.94 34.40 -5.02
CA ILE A 100 7.16 33.63 -6.01
C ILE A 100 7.93 33.53 -7.33
N ASP A 101 7.97 32.33 -7.93
CA ASP A 101 8.46 32.19 -9.30
C ASP A 101 7.43 32.74 -10.29
N SER A 102 7.60 34.02 -10.64
CA SER A 102 6.70 34.71 -11.59
C SER A 102 6.65 34.12 -12.99
N THR A 103 7.59 33.24 -13.37
CA THR A 103 7.55 32.53 -14.66
C THR A 103 6.53 31.39 -14.63
N LYS A 104 6.36 30.76 -13.47
CA LYS A 104 5.37 29.69 -13.21
C LYS A 104 4.02 30.24 -12.74
N PHE A 105 4.06 31.31 -11.94
CA PHE A 105 2.92 31.97 -11.32
C PHE A 105 2.93 33.47 -11.66
N PRO A 106 2.52 33.86 -12.88
CA PRO A 106 2.52 35.25 -13.31
C PRO A 106 1.49 36.08 -12.56
N ALA A 107 1.85 37.32 -12.23
CA ALA A 107 0.95 38.29 -11.59
C ALA A 107 -0.22 38.68 -12.52
N GLN A 108 -1.37 39.03 -11.93
CA GLN A 108 -2.55 39.50 -12.64
C GLN A 108 -3.01 40.85 -12.07
N GLY A 109 -2.67 41.93 -12.77
CA GLY A 109 -2.92 43.29 -12.29
C GLY A 109 -2.17 43.57 -10.98
N ALA A 110 -2.90 43.94 -9.93
CA ALA A 110 -2.32 44.22 -8.61
C ALA A 110 -2.07 42.96 -7.76
N LYS A 111 -2.56 41.78 -8.20
CA LYS A 111 -2.44 40.52 -7.47
C LYS A 111 -1.19 39.77 -7.92
N ASN A 112 -0.44 39.22 -6.97
CA ASN A 112 0.65 38.30 -7.31
C ASN A 112 0.08 36.98 -7.88
N GLY A 113 0.93 36.15 -8.48
CA GLY A 113 0.47 34.94 -9.17
C GLY A 113 -0.11 33.85 -8.27
N ILE A 114 0.34 33.75 -7.02
CA ILE A 114 -0.24 32.81 -6.04
C ILE A 114 -1.63 33.29 -5.63
N GLN A 115 -1.78 34.57 -5.29
CA GLN A 115 -3.07 35.17 -4.95
C GLN A 115 -4.07 35.04 -6.12
N ALA A 116 -3.64 35.31 -7.36
CA ALA A 116 -4.49 35.15 -8.54
C ALA A 116 -4.92 33.68 -8.75
N THR A 117 -4.05 32.72 -8.43
CA THR A 117 -4.37 31.29 -8.49
C THR A 117 -5.35 30.90 -7.38
N ALA A 118 -5.12 31.35 -6.15
CA ALA A 118 -6.02 31.14 -5.03
C ALA A 118 -7.43 31.71 -5.31
N ASP A 119 -7.53 32.93 -5.83
CA ASP A 119 -8.81 33.53 -6.22
C ASP A 119 -9.56 32.71 -7.27
N TYR A 120 -8.84 32.15 -8.25
CA TYR A 120 -9.45 31.26 -9.23
C TYR A 120 -10.00 29.99 -8.56
N VAL A 121 -9.21 29.34 -7.70
CA VAL A 121 -9.63 28.16 -6.93
C VAL A 121 -10.86 28.49 -6.06
N HIS A 122 -10.86 29.61 -5.36
CA HIS A 122 -12.00 30.09 -4.57
C HIS A 122 -13.23 30.39 -5.43
N SER A 123 -13.06 30.93 -6.64
CA SER A 123 -14.18 31.17 -7.57
C SER A 123 -14.89 29.88 -7.99
N LEU A 124 -14.21 28.73 -7.88
CA LEU A 124 -14.79 27.42 -8.12
C LEU A 124 -15.57 26.87 -6.93
N GLY A 125 -15.47 27.50 -5.76
CA GLY A 125 -16.01 27.02 -4.48
C GLY A 125 -15.06 26.10 -3.71
N LEU A 126 -13.78 26.09 -4.08
CA LEU A 126 -12.71 25.28 -3.48
C LEU A 126 -11.89 26.11 -2.50
N LYS A 127 -10.98 25.45 -1.79
CA LYS A 127 -9.98 25.99 -0.86
C LYS A 127 -8.58 25.80 -1.43
N PHE A 128 -7.67 26.72 -1.14
CA PHE A 128 -6.34 26.76 -1.72
C PHE A 128 -5.26 26.47 -0.68
N GLY A 129 -4.33 25.56 -0.97
CA GLY A 129 -3.21 25.23 -0.10
C GLY A 129 -1.84 25.56 -0.67
N LEU A 130 -0.87 25.78 0.22
CA LEU A 130 0.51 26.13 -0.11
C LEU A 130 1.52 25.34 0.75
N TYR A 131 2.78 25.40 0.36
CA TYR A 131 3.90 24.67 0.94
C TYR A 131 4.96 25.61 1.53
N ALA A 132 5.52 25.25 2.68
CA ALA A 132 6.70 25.88 3.29
C ALA A 132 7.55 24.83 4.04
N THR A 133 8.73 25.23 4.53
CA THR A 133 9.59 24.40 5.40
C THR A 133 9.99 25.16 6.66
N PRO A 134 10.40 24.49 7.75
CA PRO A 134 10.95 25.13 8.94
C PRO A 134 12.16 26.04 8.66
N GLY A 135 12.40 26.95 9.61
CA GLY A 135 13.58 27.81 9.63
C GLY A 135 13.51 29.04 8.72
N ILE A 136 14.68 29.57 8.41
CA ILE A 136 14.89 30.78 7.61
C ILE A 136 15.93 30.53 6.51
N ALA A 137 15.73 31.11 5.33
CA ALA A 137 16.63 30.91 4.19
C ALA A 137 18.03 31.52 4.47
N LYS A 138 19.10 30.79 4.12
CA LYS A 138 20.48 31.31 4.17
C LYS A 138 20.63 32.59 3.37
N GLN A 139 19.84 32.77 2.31
CA GLN A 139 19.81 33.99 1.53
C GLN A 139 19.27 35.20 2.31
N ALA A 140 18.24 35.03 3.15
CA ALA A 140 17.76 36.08 4.05
C ALA A 140 18.84 36.49 5.05
N VAL A 141 19.56 35.50 5.60
CA VAL A 141 20.67 35.75 6.53
C VAL A 141 21.82 36.47 5.84
N ALA A 142 22.21 36.03 4.63
CA ALA A 142 23.30 36.62 3.86
C ALA A 142 23.00 38.07 3.42
N GLN A 143 21.75 38.35 3.04
CA GLN A 143 21.29 39.70 2.72
C GLN A 143 20.97 40.54 3.98
N ASN A 144 20.95 39.87 5.14
CA ASN A 144 20.49 40.40 6.42
C ASN A 144 19.19 41.19 6.29
N THR A 145 18.17 40.59 5.66
CA THR A 145 16.87 41.23 5.43
C THR A 145 16.20 41.66 6.73
N ALA A 146 15.44 42.74 6.71
CA ALA A 146 14.68 43.18 7.88
C ALA A 146 13.59 42.16 8.24
N ILE A 147 13.18 42.10 9.51
CA ILE A 147 11.97 41.36 9.92
C ILE A 147 10.81 42.35 9.97
N GLU A 148 9.78 42.11 9.15
CA GLU A 148 8.66 43.03 8.96
C GLU A 148 8.04 43.51 10.29
N GLY A 149 7.93 44.84 10.44
CA GLY A 149 7.33 45.45 11.63
C GLY A 149 8.23 45.47 12.87
N THR A 150 9.51 45.14 12.75
CA THR A 150 10.46 45.12 13.89
C THR A 150 11.77 45.85 13.55
N PRO A 151 12.61 46.18 14.55
CA PRO A 151 13.97 46.67 14.30
C PRO A 151 15.00 45.55 14.04
N TYR A 152 14.58 44.27 14.05
CA TYR A 152 15.47 43.11 13.94
C TYR A 152 15.62 42.66 12.47
N HIS A 153 16.65 41.87 12.20
CA HIS A 153 16.99 41.34 10.89
C HIS A 153 17.20 39.83 10.94
N ALA A 154 17.24 39.18 9.78
CA ALA A 154 17.38 37.73 9.65
C ALA A 154 18.60 37.17 10.42
N ALA A 155 19.75 37.86 10.42
CA ALA A 155 20.93 37.39 11.14
C ALA A 155 20.80 37.48 12.67
N ASP A 156 19.86 38.27 13.20
CA ASP A 156 19.63 38.39 14.64
C ASP A 156 18.93 37.15 15.23
N ILE A 157 18.18 36.42 14.40
CA ILE A 157 17.35 35.27 14.80
C ILE A 157 17.85 33.94 14.24
N ALA A 158 18.78 33.94 13.28
CA ALA A 158 19.25 32.71 12.65
C ALA A 158 20.25 31.94 13.52
N THR A 159 20.16 30.61 13.46
CA THR A 159 21.15 29.68 14.06
C THR A 159 22.12 29.19 12.99
N SER A 160 23.14 28.42 13.42
CA SER A 160 24.03 27.70 12.50
C SER A 160 23.53 26.31 12.10
N SER A 161 22.43 25.83 12.71
CA SER A 161 21.85 24.52 12.43
C SER A 161 21.24 24.54 11.03
N SER A 162 21.50 23.51 10.24
CA SER A 162 20.85 23.38 8.92
C SER A 162 19.46 22.77 9.09
N GLU A 163 18.50 23.28 8.32
CA GLU A 163 17.14 22.72 8.28
C GLU A 163 16.88 21.98 6.97
N ALA A 164 15.93 21.06 7.04
CA ALA A 164 15.51 20.29 5.88
C ALA A 164 14.69 21.16 4.90
N ASN A 165 15.12 21.12 3.65
CA ASN A 165 14.33 21.49 2.48
C ASN A 165 14.81 20.57 1.37
N TYR A 166 14.05 19.50 1.10
CA TYR A 166 14.52 18.35 0.32
C TYR A 166 14.93 18.70 -1.11
N ASN A 167 14.30 19.71 -1.72
CA ASN A 167 14.55 20.08 -3.11
C ASN A 167 15.45 21.31 -3.24
N CYS A 168 15.11 22.43 -2.59
CA CYS A 168 15.88 23.67 -2.74
C CYS A 168 17.06 23.77 -1.77
N GLY A 169 16.96 23.13 -0.60
CA GLY A 169 17.94 23.23 0.47
C GLY A 169 18.12 24.65 1.01
N GLY A 170 19.28 24.91 1.61
CA GLY A 170 19.69 26.27 1.97
C GLY A 170 18.89 26.94 3.09
N MET A 171 18.28 26.16 3.99
CA MET A 171 17.59 26.65 5.19
C MET A 171 18.48 26.50 6.42
N VAL A 172 18.30 27.38 7.42
CA VAL A 172 18.90 27.29 8.75
C VAL A 172 17.87 27.54 9.84
N GLY A 173 18.12 27.02 11.05
CA GLY A 173 17.16 27.09 12.14
C GLY A 173 16.97 28.50 12.68
N ILE A 174 15.84 28.75 13.34
CA ILE A 174 15.52 30.01 14.02
C ILE A 174 15.75 29.85 15.53
N ASP A 175 16.44 30.80 16.16
CA ASP A 175 16.59 30.91 17.61
C ASP A 175 15.36 31.60 18.20
N TYR A 176 14.39 30.81 18.64
CA TYR A 176 13.14 31.30 19.24
C TYR A 176 13.32 32.03 20.59
N SER A 177 14.54 32.07 21.15
CA SER A 177 14.84 32.94 22.31
C SER A 177 15.06 34.41 21.91
N LYS A 178 15.26 34.69 20.63
CA LYS A 178 15.58 36.03 20.12
C LYS A 178 14.32 36.84 19.85
N PRO A 179 14.31 38.14 20.20
CA PRO A 179 13.22 39.01 19.80
C PRO A 179 13.22 39.14 18.26
N GLY A 180 12.03 39.08 17.66
CA GLY A 180 11.85 39.05 16.20
C GLY A 180 11.56 37.66 15.62
N ALA A 181 11.91 36.56 16.29
CA ALA A 181 11.69 35.20 15.78
C ALA A 181 10.19 34.92 15.49
N GLN A 182 9.32 35.14 16.48
CA GLN A 182 7.87 35.00 16.28
C GLN A 182 7.33 35.99 15.24
N ALA A 183 7.84 37.23 15.22
CA ALA A 183 7.39 38.26 14.28
C ALA A 183 7.72 37.89 12.82
N PHE A 184 8.82 37.17 12.58
CA PHE A 184 9.15 36.62 11.27
C PHE A 184 8.08 35.65 10.78
N LEU A 185 7.69 34.67 11.60
CA LEU A 185 6.62 33.74 11.26
C LEU A 185 5.24 34.43 11.16
N ASP A 186 4.95 35.39 12.03
CA ASP A 186 3.72 36.19 11.94
C ASP A 186 3.64 36.94 10.60
N SER A 187 4.78 37.40 10.06
CA SER A 187 4.84 38.08 8.76
C SER A 187 4.55 37.14 7.58
N TRP A 188 4.98 35.88 7.68
CA TRP A 188 4.65 34.82 6.72
C TRP A 188 3.18 34.46 6.77
N ALA A 189 2.65 34.20 7.98
CA ALA A 189 1.25 33.83 8.17
C ALA A 189 0.30 34.95 7.69
N LYS A 190 0.62 36.23 7.96
CA LYS A 190 -0.12 37.37 7.40
C LYS A 190 -0.06 37.44 5.89
N GLN A 191 1.11 37.16 5.29
CA GLN A 191 1.26 37.13 3.84
C GLN A 191 0.39 36.03 3.22
N PHE A 192 0.46 34.81 3.73
CA PHE A 192 -0.38 33.69 3.28
C PHE A 192 -1.88 33.98 3.45
N ALA A 193 -2.28 34.55 4.59
CA ALA A 193 -3.66 34.99 4.81
C ALA A 193 -4.11 36.05 3.78
N SER A 194 -3.24 37.01 3.45
CA SER A 194 -3.52 38.04 2.44
C SER A 194 -3.64 37.49 1.01
N TRP A 195 -2.99 36.37 0.72
CA TRP A 195 -3.08 35.67 -0.56
C TRP A 195 -4.30 34.74 -0.64
N GLY A 196 -5.02 34.53 0.47
CA GLY A 196 -6.18 33.64 0.51
C GLY A 196 -5.84 32.17 0.75
N VAL A 197 -4.67 31.85 1.30
CA VAL A 197 -4.32 30.46 1.65
C VAL A 197 -5.25 29.92 2.73
N ASP A 198 -5.72 28.68 2.60
CA ASP A 198 -6.61 27.96 3.52
C ASP A 198 -5.92 26.76 4.19
N TYR A 199 -4.79 26.32 3.64
CA TYR A 199 -4.05 25.13 4.04
C TYR A 199 -2.55 25.37 3.86
N LEU A 200 -1.75 25.02 4.86
CA LEU A 200 -0.29 25.09 4.80
C LEU A 200 0.28 23.71 5.13
N LYS A 201 1.00 23.12 4.17
CA LYS A 201 1.91 21.99 4.43
C LYS A 201 3.27 22.56 4.85
N LEU A 202 3.72 22.22 6.05
CA LEU A 202 5.06 22.50 6.56
C LEU A 202 5.88 21.22 6.47
N ASP A 203 6.80 21.16 5.50
CA ASP A 203 7.56 19.94 5.17
C ASP A 203 8.99 19.96 5.73
N GLY A 204 9.60 18.79 5.86
CA GLY A 204 10.93 18.61 6.46
C GLY A 204 10.94 18.70 7.99
N VAL A 205 9.78 18.63 8.64
CA VAL A 205 9.64 18.67 10.10
C VAL A 205 10.23 17.40 10.73
N GLY A 206 11.14 17.58 11.69
CA GLY A 206 11.64 16.56 12.60
C GLY A 206 11.47 16.93 14.07
N THR A 207 11.96 16.07 14.97
CA THR A 207 11.89 16.26 16.43
C THR A 207 12.52 17.59 16.89
N GLN A 208 13.58 18.03 16.21
CA GLN A 208 14.27 19.29 16.50
C GLN A 208 13.42 20.55 16.22
N ASP A 209 12.38 20.42 15.38
CA ASP A 209 11.56 21.55 14.89
C ASP A 209 10.39 21.90 15.81
N ALA A 210 10.35 21.34 17.02
CA ALA A 210 9.26 21.55 17.97
C ALA A 210 8.90 23.03 18.20
N GLN A 211 9.91 23.90 18.31
CA GLN A 211 9.70 25.34 18.48
C GLN A 211 9.21 26.02 17.20
N ASP A 212 9.65 25.54 16.04
CA ASP A 212 9.23 26.07 14.73
C ASP A 212 7.75 25.78 14.48
N VAL A 213 7.33 24.54 14.72
CA VAL A 213 5.94 24.12 14.64
C VAL A 213 5.05 24.90 15.61
N GLN A 214 5.49 25.12 16.86
CA GLN A 214 4.78 25.97 17.83
C GLN A 214 4.66 27.43 17.36
N GLY A 215 5.74 27.96 16.76
CA GLY A 215 5.78 29.29 16.19
C GLY A 215 4.80 29.47 15.04
N TRP A 216 4.76 28.52 14.09
CA TRP A 216 3.80 28.50 12.98
C TRP A 216 2.37 28.36 13.47
N SER A 217 2.11 27.44 14.41
CA SER A 217 0.78 27.29 15.03
C SER A 217 0.28 28.62 15.60
N THR A 218 1.14 29.35 16.29
CA THR A 218 0.83 30.67 16.87
C THR A 218 0.62 31.72 15.79
N ALA A 219 1.50 31.77 14.79
CA ALA A 219 1.44 32.74 13.70
C ALA A 219 0.16 32.58 12.86
N LEU A 220 -0.22 31.35 12.52
CA LEU A 220 -1.43 31.05 11.75
C LEU A 220 -2.70 31.44 12.52
N LYS A 221 -2.77 31.14 13.83
CA LYS A 221 -3.87 31.58 14.71
C LYS A 221 -4.01 33.11 14.76
N ASN A 222 -2.89 33.84 14.68
CA ASN A 222 -2.85 35.30 14.71
C ASN A 222 -3.01 35.97 13.33
N SER A 223 -3.06 35.20 12.24
CA SER A 223 -3.07 35.73 10.88
C SER A 223 -4.38 36.43 10.49
N GLY A 224 -5.46 36.18 11.23
CA GLY A 224 -6.82 36.67 10.93
C GLY A 224 -7.57 35.84 9.87
N ARG A 225 -6.98 34.74 9.40
CA ARG A 225 -7.61 33.74 8.52
C ARG A 225 -7.42 32.34 9.11
N GLN A 226 -8.43 31.48 9.01
CA GLN A 226 -8.27 30.07 9.38
C GLN A 226 -7.46 29.35 8.30
N ILE A 227 -6.28 28.86 8.66
CA ILE A 227 -5.38 28.11 7.78
C ILE A 227 -5.07 26.79 8.48
N HIS A 228 -5.39 25.66 7.84
CA HIS A 228 -5.04 24.32 8.33
C HIS A 228 -3.53 24.15 8.31
N LEU A 229 -2.94 23.68 9.41
CA LEU A 229 -1.52 23.35 9.49
C LEU A 229 -1.32 21.84 9.38
N GLU A 230 -0.68 21.40 8.30
CA GLU A 230 -0.27 20.02 8.06
C GLU A 230 1.24 19.87 8.19
N LEU A 231 1.70 18.89 8.95
CA LEU A 231 3.12 18.61 9.13
C LEU A 231 3.59 17.45 8.25
N SER A 232 4.77 17.57 7.68
CA SER A 232 5.43 16.56 6.84
C SER A 232 6.94 16.61 7.13
N ASN A 233 7.74 15.55 7.03
CA ASN A 233 7.48 14.27 6.37
C ASN A 233 7.25 13.14 7.38
N SER A 234 8.24 12.29 7.64
CA SER A 234 8.11 11.15 8.58
C SER A 234 8.22 11.58 10.05
N LEU A 235 7.12 12.01 10.68
CA LEU A 235 7.18 12.48 12.07
C LEU A 235 7.46 11.35 13.07
N ASP A 236 8.20 11.68 14.14
CA ASP A 236 8.46 10.74 15.24
C ASP A 236 7.22 10.60 16.13
N ILE A 237 6.71 9.37 16.24
CA ILE A 237 5.54 9.01 17.07
C ILE A 237 5.74 9.33 18.56
N ASN A 238 6.98 9.37 19.05
CA ASN A 238 7.26 9.76 20.44
C ASN A 238 6.87 11.22 20.73
N ASN A 239 6.74 12.03 19.68
CA ASN A 239 6.31 13.43 19.76
C ASN A 239 4.84 13.63 19.35
N ALA A 240 4.06 12.56 19.14
CA ALA A 240 2.67 12.64 18.68
C ALA A 240 1.80 13.60 19.51
N LYS A 241 2.04 13.71 20.82
CA LYS A 241 1.31 14.65 21.68
C LYS A 241 1.59 16.11 21.33
N LEU A 242 2.85 16.44 21.02
CA LEU A 242 3.25 17.78 20.58
C LEU A 242 2.58 18.11 19.24
N TRP A 243 2.61 17.19 18.28
CA TRP A 243 2.01 17.37 16.96
C TRP A 243 0.50 17.63 17.08
N GLN A 244 -0.20 16.83 17.87
CA GLN A 244 -1.63 17.01 18.16
C GLN A 244 -1.96 18.37 18.83
N ASP A 245 -1.06 18.91 19.65
CA ASP A 245 -1.30 20.19 20.34
C ASP A 245 -1.00 21.42 19.45
N THR A 246 -0.31 21.22 18.34
CA THR A 246 0.26 22.32 17.54
C THR A 246 -0.21 22.36 16.08
N ALA A 247 -0.67 21.24 15.52
CA ALA A 247 -1.09 21.14 14.11
C ALA A 247 -2.47 20.49 13.97
N ASP A 248 -3.05 20.60 12.77
CA ASP A 248 -4.34 20.03 12.40
C ASP A 248 -4.20 18.65 11.71
N GLY A 249 -2.99 18.30 11.27
CA GLY A 249 -2.62 16.97 10.76
C GLY A 249 -1.10 16.78 10.70
N TRP A 250 -0.67 15.53 10.65
CA TRP A 250 0.75 15.17 10.56
C TRP A 250 0.97 13.87 9.82
N ARG A 251 1.98 13.87 8.95
CA ARG A 251 2.37 12.69 8.21
C ARG A 251 3.14 11.69 9.08
N THR A 252 2.72 10.42 9.03
CA THR A 252 3.21 9.38 9.95
C THR A 252 4.41 8.59 9.42
N GLY A 253 4.71 8.72 8.13
CA GLY A 253 5.75 7.99 7.42
C GLY A 253 6.27 8.77 6.22
N GLY A 254 7.20 8.19 5.48
CA GLY A 254 7.76 8.82 4.28
C GLY A 254 6.77 8.87 3.13
N ASP A 255 7.21 9.39 2.00
CA ASP A 255 6.41 9.48 0.78
C ASP A 255 5.76 8.13 0.38
N VAL A 256 4.50 8.16 -0.04
CA VAL A 256 3.80 6.97 -0.57
C VAL A 256 4.16 6.68 -2.02
N GLU A 257 4.71 7.68 -2.72
CA GLU A 257 5.15 7.53 -4.10
C GLU A 257 6.32 6.54 -4.23
N CYS A 258 6.43 5.87 -5.38
CA CYS A 258 7.52 4.90 -5.60
C CYS A 258 8.80 5.51 -6.19
N TYR A 259 8.72 6.71 -6.75
CA TYR A 259 9.80 7.35 -7.54
C TYR A 259 10.47 6.42 -8.58
N CYS A 260 9.70 5.48 -9.12
CA CYS A 260 10.20 4.36 -9.91
C CYS A 260 9.96 4.49 -11.42
N GLY A 261 9.38 5.61 -11.86
CA GLY A 261 9.13 5.92 -13.26
C GLY A 261 10.41 6.26 -14.04
N PRO A 262 10.52 5.88 -15.34
CA PRO A 262 11.67 6.22 -16.15
C PRO A 262 11.75 7.74 -16.38
N ASN A 263 12.97 8.29 -16.42
CA ASN A 263 13.23 9.71 -16.73
C ASN A 263 12.45 10.70 -15.84
N ASP A 264 12.32 10.42 -14.54
CA ASP A 264 11.57 11.26 -13.58
C ASP A 264 10.05 11.33 -13.86
N SER A 265 9.53 10.35 -14.62
CA SER A 265 8.08 10.17 -14.84
C SER A 265 7.33 10.05 -13.52
N SER A 266 6.18 10.71 -13.45
CA SER A 266 5.23 10.57 -12.34
C SER A 266 4.61 9.19 -12.25
N TYR A 267 4.57 8.45 -13.35
CA TYR A 267 3.99 7.13 -13.41
C TYR A 267 5.03 6.00 -13.36
N PRO A 268 4.72 4.88 -12.66
CA PRO A 268 3.53 4.72 -11.80
C PRO A 268 3.60 5.63 -10.55
N LEU A 269 2.44 6.05 -10.04
CA LEU A 269 2.37 6.99 -8.90
C LEU A 269 2.91 6.33 -7.62
N THR A 270 2.47 5.10 -7.33
CA THR A 270 2.88 4.34 -6.15
C THR A 270 3.14 2.85 -6.50
N THR A 271 3.36 2.03 -5.47
CA THR A 271 3.44 0.57 -5.56
C THR A 271 2.64 -0.06 -4.43
N TRP A 272 2.25 -1.33 -4.60
CA TRP A 272 1.66 -2.10 -3.51
C TRP A 272 2.54 -2.11 -2.25
N ALA A 273 3.87 -2.20 -2.38
CA ALA A 273 4.79 -2.19 -1.24
C ALA A 273 4.69 -0.89 -0.42
N SER A 274 4.57 0.26 -1.08
CA SER A 274 4.36 1.55 -0.42
C SER A 274 3.04 1.57 0.35
N VAL A 275 1.94 1.10 -0.25
CA VAL A 275 0.62 1.02 0.40
C VAL A 275 0.63 0.02 1.56
N ALA A 276 1.15 -1.18 1.34
CA ALA A 276 1.21 -2.25 2.33
C ALA A 276 2.01 -1.83 3.59
N SER A 277 3.05 -1.01 3.42
CA SER A 277 3.83 -0.45 4.54
C SER A 277 3.01 0.39 5.52
N ARG A 278 1.79 0.83 5.15
CA ARG A 278 0.92 1.65 6.00
C ARG A 278 0.09 0.84 6.99
N PHE A 279 -0.10 -0.47 6.82
CA PHE A 279 -0.89 -1.26 7.77
C PHE A 279 -0.35 -1.17 9.20
N ASP A 280 0.96 -1.30 9.39
CA ASP A 280 1.58 -1.18 10.71
C ASP A 280 1.57 0.26 11.24
N GLN A 281 1.73 1.24 10.36
CA GLN A 281 1.66 2.66 10.73
C GLN A 281 0.25 3.01 11.23
N VAL A 282 -0.79 2.63 10.49
CA VAL A 282 -2.20 2.85 10.88
C VAL A 282 -2.47 2.28 12.26
N ALA A 283 -2.02 1.05 12.53
CA ALA A 283 -2.21 0.44 13.83
C ALA A 283 -1.44 1.14 14.95
N ALA A 284 -0.22 1.62 14.69
CA ALA A 284 0.61 2.31 15.68
C ALA A 284 0.08 3.71 16.01
N TRP A 285 -0.40 4.43 14.99
CA TRP A 285 -0.79 5.84 15.10
C TRP A 285 -2.26 6.06 15.47
N ALA A 286 -3.13 5.04 15.36
CA ALA A 286 -4.54 5.11 15.70
C ALA A 286 -4.88 5.78 17.06
N PRO A 287 -4.07 5.67 18.15
CA PRO A 287 -4.37 6.37 19.41
C PRO A 287 -4.25 7.89 19.37
N TYR A 288 -3.63 8.47 18.32
CA TYR A 288 -3.27 9.88 18.25
C TYR A 288 -4.14 10.70 17.30
N GLY A 289 -4.80 10.04 16.34
CA GLY A 289 -5.70 10.66 15.38
C GLY A 289 -7.10 10.94 15.95
N GLY A 290 -7.83 11.83 15.28
CA GLY A 290 -9.24 12.12 15.53
C GLY A 290 -9.59 13.60 15.42
N PRO A 291 -10.67 14.08 16.05
CA PRO A 291 -11.16 15.45 15.85
C PRO A 291 -10.23 16.60 16.30
N LYS A 292 -9.09 16.29 16.93
CA LYS A 292 -8.06 17.27 17.33
C LYS A 292 -6.90 17.36 16.34
N GLY A 293 -6.87 16.47 15.36
CA GLY A 293 -5.84 16.41 14.32
C GLY A 293 -5.74 14.99 13.77
N PHE A 294 -5.38 14.89 12.50
CA PHE A 294 -5.49 13.63 11.75
C PHE A 294 -4.11 13.04 11.47
N ASN A 295 -4.04 11.70 11.53
CA ASN A 295 -2.88 10.96 11.04
C ASN A 295 -2.90 10.97 9.50
N ASP A 296 -1.88 11.54 8.88
CA ASP A 296 -1.69 11.56 7.43
C ASP A 296 -0.81 10.38 6.98
N TYR A 297 -1.39 9.44 6.24
CA TYR A 297 -0.65 8.31 5.65
C TYR A 297 -0.12 8.62 4.24
N ASP A 298 -0.16 9.91 3.88
CA ASP A 298 0.16 10.53 2.61
C ASP A 298 -0.91 10.33 1.52
N SER A 299 -0.65 10.83 0.32
CA SER A 299 -1.60 10.94 -0.79
C SER A 299 -2.31 9.62 -1.16
N LEU A 300 -3.55 9.76 -1.61
CA LEU A 300 -4.39 8.68 -2.15
C LEU A 300 -4.16 8.57 -3.67
N GLU A 301 -3.46 7.51 -4.08
CA GLU A 301 -3.09 7.26 -5.48
C GLU A 301 -4.15 6.39 -6.18
N VAL A 302 -5.35 6.95 -6.30
CA VAL A 302 -6.49 6.33 -6.98
C VAL A 302 -7.07 7.34 -7.96
N GLY A 303 -7.14 6.99 -9.25
CA GLY A 303 -7.77 7.88 -10.23
C GLY A 303 -7.25 7.79 -11.66
N ASN A 304 -6.08 7.20 -11.91
CA ASN A 304 -5.47 7.14 -13.24
C ASN A 304 -5.31 5.70 -13.77
N GLY A 305 -6.05 4.73 -13.26
CA GLY A 305 -6.05 3.37 -13.78
C GLY A 305 -4.72 2.67 -13.55
N ALA A 306 -4.21 1.97 -14.56
CA ALA A 306 -2.92 1.28 -14.45
C ALA A 306 -1.74 2.22 -14.13
N ASN A 307 -1.88 3.52 -14.40
CA ASN A 307 -0.86 4.52 -14.09
C ASN A 307 -0.72 4.79 -12.58
N ASP A 308 -1.71 4.40 -11.77
CA ASP A 308 -1.61 4.49 -10.30
C ASP A 308 -0.46 3.61 -9.78
N GLY A 309 -0.14 2.51 -10.48
CA GLY A 309 0.78 1.47 -9.99
C GLY A 309 0.10 0.43 -9.09
N LEU A 310 -1.23 0.48 -9.02
CA LEU A 310 -2.06 -0.39 -8.20
C LEU A 310 -3.07 -1.18 -9.06
N THR A 311 -3.36 -2.42 -8.67
CA THR A 311 -4.48 -3.21 -9.19
C THR A 311 -5.83 -2.64 -8.72
N PRO A 312 -6.95 -2.98 -9.37
CA PRO A 312 -8.28 -2.51 -8.93
C PRO A 312 -8.62 -2.86 -7.48
N ASP A 313 -8.16 -4.00 -6.98
CA ASP A 313 -8.40 -4.41 -5.59
C ASP A 313 -7.47 -3.68 -4.62
N GLU A 314 -6.21 -3.43 -5.01
CA GLU A 314 -5.27 -2.61 -4.23
C GLU A 314 -5.74 -1.16 -4.06
N ARG A 315 -6.36 -0.55 -5.08
CA ARG A 315 -6.96 0.79 -4.98
C ARG A 315 -8.08 0.84 -3.94
N LYS A 316 -8.93 -0.18 -3.90
CA LYS A 316 -9.96 -0.31 -2.85
C LYS A 316 -9.32 -0.51 -1.48
N THR A 317 -8.24 -1.28 -1.40
CA THR A 317 -7.49 -1.48 -0.15
C THR A 317 -6.91 -0.18 0.37
N GLN A 318 -6.21 0.61 -0.46
CA GLN A 318 -5.67 1.91 -0.05
C GLN A 318 -6.79 2.83 0.46
N MET A 319 -7.84 3.04 -0.34
CA MET A 319 -8.95 3.92 0.03
C MET A 319 -9.66 3.44 1.32
N SER A 320 -9.85 2.12 1.49
CA SER A 320 -10.50 1.57 2.68
C SER A 320 -9.63 1.71 3.93
N LEU A 321 -8.32 1.48 3.82
CA LEU A 321 -7.39 1.61 4.94
C LEU A 321 -7.29 3.06 5.41
N TRP A 322 -7.16 4.02 4.47
CA TRP A 322 -7.13 5.45 4.80
C TRP A 322 -8.45 5.90 5.42
N SER A 323 -9.59 5.48 4.86
CA SER A 323 -10.90 5.84 5.40
C SER A 323 -11.15 5.26 6.79
N LEU A 324 -10.72 4.02 7.06
CA LEU A 324 -10.77 3.44 8.39
C LEU A 324 -9.89 4.20 9.38
N ALA A 325 -8.77 4.76 8.92
CA ALA A 325 -7.86 5.54 9.73
C ALA A 325 -8.22 7.04 9.81
N ALA A 326 -9.36 7.47 9.24
CA ALA A 326 -9.78 8.87 9.19
C ALA A 326 -8.67 9.82 8.71
N SER A 327 -7.90 9.36 7.71
CA SER A 327 -6.76 10.10 7.17
C SER A 327 -7.22 11.18 6.19
N PRO A 328 -6.53 12.32 6.07
CA PRO A 328 -6.80 13.25 4.97
C PRO A 328 -6.75 12.52 3.62
N LEU A 329 -7.82 12.60 2.82
CA LEU A 329 -7.85 11.99 1.48
C LEU A 329 -7.47 13.04 0.44
N PHE A 330 -6.17 13.30 0.32
CA PHE A 330 -5.60 14.09 -0.75
C PHE A 330 -5.28 13.22 -1.95
N LEU A 331 -5.97 13.44 -3.07
CA LEU A 331 -5.66 12.75 -4.32
C LEU A 331 -4.29 13.21 -4.86
N GLY A 332 -3.42 12.28 -5.20
CA GLY A 332 -2.15 12.55 -5.90
C GLY A 332 -2.27 12.51 -7.44
N THR A 333 -3.43 12.09 -7.94
CA THR A 333 -3.68 11.75 -9.35
C THR A 333 -3.81 12.94 -10.29
N ASP A 334 -3.65 12.71 -11.59
CA ASP A 334 -4.01 13.68 -12.62
C ASP A 334 -5.54 13.75 -12.76
N LEU A 335 -6.15 14.78 -12.18
CA LEU A 335 -7.61 14.96 -12.23
C LEU A 335 -8.10 15.29 -13.65
N THR A 336 -7.22 15.74 -14.55
CA THR A 336 -7.58 16.02 -15.94
C THR A 336 -7.71 14.76 -16.80
N HIS A 337 -7.21 13.62 -16.30
CA HIS A 337 -7.25 12.31 -16.96
C HIS A 337 -7.75 11.21 -16.00
N LEU A 338 -8.89 11.47 -15.35
CA LEU A 338 -9.51 10.48 -14.46
C LEU A 338 -10.03 9.28 -15.23
N ASP A 339 -9.64 8.09 -14.79
CA ASP A 339 -10.24 6.83 -15.23
C ASP A 339 -11.70 6.75 -14.73
N PRO A 340 -12.68 6.40 -15.58
CA PRO A 340 -14.08 6.33 -15.17
C PRO A 340 -14.37 5.30 -14.06
N THR A 341 -13.63 4.20 -14.02
CA THR A 341 -13.79 3.16 -13.00
C THR A 341 -13.27 3.67 -11.66
N ASP A 342 -12.11 4.29 -11.64
CA ASP A 342 -11.54 4.83 -10.40
C ASP A 342 -12.34 6.03 -9.90
N LEU A 343 -12.86 6.89 -10.79
CA LEU A 343 -13.78 7.95 -10.39
C LEU A 343 -15.03 7.41 -9.71
N SER A 344 -15.49 6.20 -10.05
CA SER A 344 -16.59 5.56 -9.33
C SER A 344 -16.20 5.15 -7.90
N LEU A 345 -14.94 4.74 -7.68
CA LEU A 345 -14.41 4.44 -6.36
C LEU A 345 -14.33 5.72 -5.50
N LEU A 346 -13.73 6.78 -6.05
CA LEU A 346 -13.61 8.09 -5.41
C LEU A 346 -14.97 8.74 -5.09
N ARG A 347 -16.04 8.32 -5.79
CA ARG A 347 -17.41 8.82 -5.57
C ARG A 347 -18.23 7.95 -4.62
N ASN A 348 -17.67 6.89 -4.05
CA ASN A 348 -18.40 6.01 -3.17
C ASN A 348 -18.70 6.70 -1.82
N ALA A 349 -19.94 7.19 -1.68
CA ALA A 349 -20.37 7.93 -0.50
C ALA A 349 -20.39 7.09 0.79
N ASP A 350 -20.56 5.76 0.70
CA ASP A 350 -20.54 4.88 1.87
C ASP A 350 -19.13 4.75 2.43
N VAL A 351 -18.11 4.63 1.55
CA VAL A 351 -16.69 4.58 1.96
C VAL A 351 -16.22 5.94 2.46
N LEU A 352 -16.57 7.04 1.77
CA LEU A 352 -16.25 8.39 2.24
C LEU A 352 -16.89 8.70 3.60
N ALA A 353 -18.09 8.18 3.89
CA ALA A 353 -18.72 8.35 5.19
C ALA A 353 -17.93 7.67 6.32
N VAL A 354 -17.21 6.57 6.02
CA VAL A 354 -16.29 5.94 6.97
C VAL A 354 -15.18 6.91 7.34
N ASP A 355 -14.53 7.54 6.36
CA ASP A 355 -13.48 8.53 6.63
C ASP A 355 -13.99 9.74 7.43
N GLN A 356 -15.14 10.28 6.99
CA GLN A 356 -15.67 11.55 7.46
C GLN A 356 -16.32 11.49 8.85
N ASP A 357 -16.27 10.34 9.53
CA ASP A 357 -16.67 10.20 10.94
C ASP A 357 -15.59 10.71 11.93
N ALA A 358 -14.37 10.95 11.45
CA ALA A 358 -13.21 11.41 12.22
C ALA A 358 -12.78 10.46 13.36
N ILE A 359 -13.01 9.15 13.21
CA ILE A 359 -12.63 8.11 14.17
C ILE A 359 -11.59 7.18 13.54
N ASP A 360 -10.42 7.06 14.14
CA ASP A 360 -9.40 6.08 13.75
C ASP A 360 -9.80 4.66 14.17
N ALA A 361 -9.69 3.72 13.23
CA ALA A 361 -9.85 2.30 13.49
C ALA A 361 -8.66 1.68 14.21
N LYS A 362 -8.96 0.67 15.03
CA LYS A 362 -7.96 -0.14 15.71
C LYS A 362 -7.77 -1.45 14.97
N ARG A 363 -6.53 -1.94 14.96
CA ARG A 363 -6.23 -3.31 14.52
C ARG A 363 -6.81 -4.32 15.52
N ILE A 364 -7.68 -5.20 15.03
CA ILE A 364 -8.33 -6.26 15.80
C ILE A 364 -7.50 -7.54 15.77
N SER A 365 -6.96 -7.89 14.61
CA SER A 365 -6.09 -9.04 14.41
C SER A 365 -5.19 -8.86 13.20
N SER A 366 -4.07 -9.56 13.19
CA SER A 366 -3.15 -9.64 12.05
C SER A 366 -2.39 -10.95 12.07
N ASP A 367 -2.11 -11.47 10.89
CA ASP A 367 -1.11 -12.50 10.64
C ASP A 367 -0.21 -12.09 9.47
N ALA A 368 0.61 -13.00 8.94
CA ALA A 368 1.52 -12.72 7.84
C ALA A 368 0.81 -12.25 6.55
N ASN A 369 -0.46 -12.61 6.36
CA ASN A 369 -1.18 -12.48 5.10
C ASN A 369 -2.53 -11.78 5.23
N THR A 370 -2.94 -11.40 6.44
CA THR A 370 -4.22 -10.73 6.69
C THR A 370 -4.14 -9.70 7.79
N GLN A 371 -5.01 -8.70 7.66
CA GLN A 371 -5.20 -7.67 8.65
C GLN A 371 -6.69 -7.42 8.85
N VAL A 372 -7.11 -7.17 10.09
CA VAL A 372 -8.48 -6.76 10.41
C VAL A 372 -8.44 -5.46 11.20
N PHE A 373 -9.10 -4.44 10.69
CA PHE A 373 -9.24 -3.14 11.35
C PHE A 373 -10.72 -2.84 11.59
N ALA A 374 -11.05 -2.24 12.73
CA ALA A 374 -12.42 -1.84 13.02
C ALA A 374 -12.52 -0.60 13.90
N LYS A 375 -13.64 0.12 13.74
CA LYS A 375 -14.06 1.24 14.58
C LYS A 375 -15.55 1.19 14.86
N THR A 376 -15.96 1.78 15.98
CA THR A 376 -17.37 1.93 16.33
C THR A 376 -17.81 3.35 16.00
N GLU A 377 -18.82 3.48 15.14
CA GLU A 377 -19.45 4.76 14.82
C GLU A 377 -20.24 5.28 16.05
N THR A 378 -20.53 6.58 16.06
CA THR A 378 -21.25 7.23 17.19
C THR A 378 -22.66 6.67 17.44
N ASN A 379 -23.27 6.06 16.42
CA ASN A 379 -24.57 5.39 16.52
C ASN A 379 -24.48 3.96 17.13
N GLY A 380 -23.28 3.44 17.37
CA GLY A 380 -23.02 2.11 17.90
C GLY A 380 -22.85 0.99 16.85
N ASP A 381 -22.99 1.31 15.56
CA ASP A 381 -22.64 0.39 14.48
C ASP A 381 -21.10 0.27 14.39
N VAL A 382 -20.59 -0.84 13.86
CA VAL A 382 -19.15 -1.07 13.71
C VAL A 382 -18.77 -1.13 12.24
N ILE A 383 -17.78 -0.34 11.82
CA ILE A 383 -17.13 -0.51 10.52
C ILE A 383 -15.95 -1.46 10.69
N VAL A 384 -15.85 -2.47 9.82
CA VAL A 384 -14.74 -3.43 9.80
C VAL A 384 -14.20 -3.63 8.39
N GLY A 385 -12.88 -3.53 8.24
CA GLY A 385 -12.15 -3.92 7.04
C GLY A 385 -11.45 -5.26 7.24
N LEU A 386 -11.72 -6.22 6.35
CA LEU A 386 -11.06 -7.50 6.26
C LEU A 386 -10.09 -7.47 5.07
N PHE A 387 -8.80 -7.40 5.34
CA PHE A 387 -7.75 -7.21 4.34
C PHE A 387 -6.97 -8.50 4.10
N ASN A 388 -6.74 -8.81 2.83
CA ASN A 388 -5.81 -9.84 2.40
C ASN A 388 -4.55 -9.17 1.87
N THR A 389 -3.40 -9.40 2.50
CA THR A 389 -2.11 -8.86 2.07
C THR A 389 -1.27 -9.86 1.27
N ALA A 390 -1.80 -11.07 1.01
CA ALA A 390 -1.15 -12.08 0.18
C ALA A 390 -1.47 -11.88 -1.31
N THR A 391 -0.68 -12.55 -2.15
CA THR A 391 -0.73 -12.51 -3.62
C THR A 391 -1.79 -13.44 -4.24
N ALA A 392 -2.55 -14.16 -3.42
CA ALA A 392 -3.66 -15.02 -3.84
C ALA A 392 -4.92 -14.71 -3.01
N PRO A 393 -6.14 -14.90 -3.55
CA PRO A 393 -7.35 -14.73 -2.78
C PRO A 393 -7.40 -15.69 -1.60
N ARG A 394 -8.01 -15.27 -0.49
CA ARG A 394 -8.18 -16.11 0.70
C ARG A 394 -9.34 -15.66 1.56
N ALA A 395 -9.84 -16.57 2.37
CA ALA A 395 -10.79 -16.26 3.42
C ALA A 395 -10.15 -15.36 4.49
N VAL A 396 -10.82 -14.26 4.83
CA VAL A 396 -10.49 -13.38 5.97
C VAL A 396 -11.73 -13.31 6.86
N SER A 397 -11.53 -13.39 8.18
CA SER A 397 -12.66 -13.52 9.11
C SER A 397 -12.45 -12.83 10.44
N THR A 398 -13.55 -12.44 11.07
CA THR A 398 -13.64 -11.99 12.46
C THR A 398 -15.00 -12.40 13.05
N THR A 399 -15.33 -11.92 14.25
CA THR A 399 -16.64 -12.14 14.87
C THR A 399 -17.21 -10.84 15.44
N ALA A 400 -18.53 -10.72 15.49
CA ALA A 400 -19.20 -9.59 16.13
C ALA A 400 -18.73 -9.37 17.58
N ALA A 401 -18.44 -10.46 18.31
CA ALA A 401 -17.88 -10.38 19.66
C ALA A 401 -16.47 -9.77 19.69
N ALA A 402 -15.57 -10.19 18.77
CA ALA A 402 -14.24 -9.61 18.66
C ALA A 402 -14.26 -8.13 18.25
N LEU A 403 -15.29 -7.72 17.52
CA LEU A 403 -15.58 -6.33 17.16
C LEU A 403 -16.19 -5.51 18.31
N GLY A 404 -16.48 -6.11 19.46
CA GLY A 404 -17.07 -5.43 20.62
C GLY A 404 -18.57 -5.16 20.52
N LEU A 405 -19.26 -5.73 19.52
CA LEU A 405 -20.71 -5.59 19.40
C LEU A 405 -21.43 -6.35 20.53
N PRO A 406 -22.57 -5.84 21.02
CA PRO A 406 -23.38 -6.55 21.99
C PRO A 406 -23.91 -7.86 21.40
N LYS A 407 -24.14 -8.86 22.25
CA LYS A 407 -24.80 -10.10 21.84
C LYS A 407 -26.19 -9.78 21.27
N ALA A 408 -26.43 -10.20 20.04
CA ALA A 408 -27.68 -9.95 19.32
C ALA A 408 -28.32 -11.28 18.87
N ALA A 409 -29.57 -11.20 18.41
CA ALA A 409 -30.22 -12.33 17.76
C ALA A 409 -29.64 -12.57 16.35
N ASP A 410 -29.20 -11.49 15.71
CA ASP A 410 -28.68 -11.44 14.35
C ASP A 410 -27.88 -10.13 14.16
N TYR A 411 -27.06 -10.07 13.13
CA TYR A 411 -26.27 -8.90 12.74
C TYR A 411 -26.47 -8.63 11.25
N SER A 412 -26.74 -7.38 10.90
CA SER A 412 -26.70 -6.93 9.50
C SER A 412 -25.27 -6.57 9.11
N LEU A 413 -24.85 -6.98 7.90
CA LEU A 413 -23.55 -6.71 7.30
C LEU A 413 -23.79 -6.00 5.97
N GLN A 414 -23.68 -4.68 5.97
CA GLN A 414 -23.73 -3.88 4.74
C GLN A 414 -22.31 -3.77 4.17
N ASP A 415 -22.08 -4.33 2.99
CA ASP A 415 -20.83 -4.14 2.25
C ASP A 415 -20.84 -2.77 1.58
N LEU A 416 -19.84 -1.96 1.91
CA LEU A 416 -19.79 -0.55 1.53
C LEU A 416 -19.28 -0.33 0.10
N TRP A 417 -18.68 -1.34 -0.52
CA TRP A 417 -18.21 -1.27 -1.91
C TRP A 417 -19.26 -1.71 -2.91
N ASN A 418 -20.06 -2.74 -2.58
CA ASN A 418 -21.10 -3.24 -3.47
C ASN A 418 -22.53 -2.82 -3.08
N HIS A 419 -22.69 -2.11 -1.95
CA HIS A 419 -23.96 -1.64 -1.40
C HIS A 419 -24.99 -2.75 -1.16
N SER A 420 -24.53 -3.99 -0.94
CA SER A 420 -25.39 -5.13 -0.63
C SER A 420 -25.40 -5.42 0.86
N THR A 421 -26.44 -6.10 1.33
CA THR A 421 -26.58 -6.45 2.74
C THR A 421 -26.71 -7.96 2.88
N THR A 422 -25.99 -8.52 3.86
CA THR A 422 -26.15 -9.89 4.34
C THR A 422 -26.45 -9.92 5.83
N GLU A 423 -26.84 -11.08 6.35
CA GLU A 423 -27.11 -11.30 7.78
C GLU A 423 -26.21 -12.39 8.37
N SER A 424 -25.91 -12.33 9.66
CA SER A 424 -25.03 -13.28 10.35
C SER A 424 -25.40 -13.45 11.80
N THR A 425 -25.29 -14.67 12.31
CA THR A 425 -25.41 -14.98 13.74
C THR A 425 -24.19 -14.55 14.58
N GLY A 426 -23.16 -13.98 13.94
CA GLY A 426 -22.01 -13.35 14.61
C GLY A 426 -20.66 -13.69 14.00
N ALA A 427 -20.57 -14.69 13.11
CA ALA A 427 -19.36 -14.96 12.34
C ALA A 427 -19.33 -14.07 11.09
N ILE A 428 -18.22 -13.36 10.88
CA ILE A 428 -18.07 -12.45 9.73
C ILE A 428 -16.89 -12.99 8.92
N SER A 429 -17.17 -13.54 7.75
CA SER A 429 -16.16 -14.19 6.92
C SER A 429 -16.49 -14.00 5.44
N THR A 430 -15.46 -13.76 4.63
CA THR A 430 -15.58 -13.74 3.17
C THR A 430 -14.24 -14.09 2.54
N ASP A 431 -14.29 -14.60 1.31
CA ASP A 431 -13.13 -14.65 0.43
C ASP A 431 -12.77 -13.22 -0.01
N VAL A 432 -11.51 -12.84 0.13
CA VAL A 432 -10.99 -11.52 -0.22
C VAL A 432 -9.93 -11.70 -1.30
N PRO A 433 -10.02 -10.98 -2.44
CA PRO A 433 -9.02 -11.05 -3.52
C PRO A 433 -7.59 -10.79 -3.02
N ALA A 434 -6.60 -11.21 -3.82
CA ALA A 434 -5.20 -10.86 -3.57
C ALA A 434 -5.07 -9.34 -3.38
N HIS A 435 -4.39 -8.92 -2.31
CA HIS A 435 -4.22 -7.51 -1.94
C HIS A 435 -5.53 -6.71 -1.75
N GLY A 436 -6.68 -7.39 -1.68
CA GLY A 436 -8.00 -6.79 -1.62
C GLY A 436 -8.54 -6.56 -0.21
N VAL A 437 -9.76 -6.03 -0.17
CA VAL A 437 -10.50 -5.72 1.07
C VAL A 437 -11.98 -6.05 0.92
N ALA A 438 -12.59 -6.54 2.00
CA ALA A 438 -14.03 -6.45 2.22
C ALA A 438 -14.32 -5.47 3.37
N LEU A 439 -15.11 -4.43 3.09
CA LEU A 439 -15.41 -3.36 4.04
C LEU A 439 -16.90 -3.38 4.40
N TYR A 440 -17.22 -3.65 5.66
CA TYR A 440 -18.59 -3.80 6.14
C TYR A 440 -18.95 -2.77 7.21
N ARG A 441 -20.18 -2.25 7.16
CA ARG A 441 -20.88 -1.72 8.34
C ARG A 441 -21.70 -2.84 8.97
N VAL A 442 -21.47 -3.07 10.26
CA VAL A 442 -22.07 -4.17 11.03
C VAL A 442 -22.97 -3.61 12.12
N LYS A 443 -24.23 -4.07 12.14
CA LYS A 443 -25.25 -3.59 13.06
C LYS A 443 -25.92 -4.75 13.80
N ALA A 444 -26.00 -4.65 15.12
CA ALA A 444 -26.76 -5.59 15.95
C ALA A 444 -28.27 -5.44 15.73
N LEU A 445 -28.96 -6.55 15.47
CA LEU A 445 -30.41 -6.60 15.26
C LEU A 445 -31.13 -7.21 16.47
N ARG A 446 -32.31 -6.67 16.78
CA ARG A 446 -33.18 -7.22 17.84
C ARG A 446 -33.85 -8.54 17.44
N HIS A 447 -34.08 -8.72 16.14
CA HIS A 447 -34.74 -9.88 15.55
C HIS A 447 -33.99 -10.28 14.29
N ALA A 448 -34.05 -11.57 13.92
CA ALA A 448 -33.46 -12.07 12.69
C ALA A 448 -34.11 -11.44 11.45
N ASP A 449 -33.30 -11.05 10.47
CA ASP A 449 -33.78 -10.50 9.21
C ASP A 449 -33.97 -11.61 8.16
N LEU A 450 -35.12 -12.28 8.24
CA LEU A 450 -35.43 -13.48 7.47
C LEU A 450 -35.56 -13.25 5.94
N GLY A 451 -35.50 -12.01 5.46
CA GLY A 451 -35.57 -11.66 4.04
C GLY A 451 -34.22 -11.32 3.41
N VAL A 452 -33.17 -11.18 4.22
CA VAL A 452 -31.82 -10.82 3.78
C VAL A 452 -31.01 -12.08 3.48
N LYS A 453 -30.07 -11.98 2.51
CA LYS A 453 -29.20 -13.10 2.15
C LYS A 453 -28.30 -13.47 3.35
N PRO A 454 -28.30 -14.73 3.80
CA PRO A 454 -27.33 -15.22 4.79
C PRO A 454 -25.89 -14.94 4.35
N ASN A 455 -25.05 -14.51 5.28
CA ASN A 455 -23.61 -14.47 5.06
C ASN A 455 -23.13 -15.92 4.97
N THR A 456 -22.39 -16.23 3.91
CA THR A 456 -21.85 -17.56 3.67
C THR A 456 -20.40 -17.44 3.25
N SER A 457 -19.56 -18.38 3.67
CA SER A 457 -18.17 -18.45 3.21
C SER A 457 -17.95 -19.73 2.39
N VAL A 458 -17.23 -19.58 1.28
CA VAL A 458 -16.61 -20.67 0.54
C VAL A 458 -15.10 -20.50 0.70
N SER A 459 -14.38 -21.57 1.02
CA SER A 459 -12.92 -21.53 1.09
C SER A 459 -12.30 -22.78 0.48
N LEU A 460 -11.11 -22.60 -0.06
CA LEU A 460 -10.22 -23.67 -0.51
C LEU A 460 -9.05 -23.73 0.48
N THR A 461 -8.74 -24.93 0.97
CA THR A 461 -7.56 -25.17 1.80
C THR A 461 -6.76 -26.28 1.17
N TRP A 462 -5.47 -26.05 0.93
CA TRP A 462 -4.59 -27.04 0.33
C TRP A 462 -3.84 -27.82 1.40
N ASP A 463 -3.65 -29.11 1.16
CA ASP A 463 -2.66 -29.87 1.92
C ASP A 463 -1.24 -29.32 1.61
N PRO A 464 -0.27 -29.48 2.54
CA PRO A 464 1.12 -29.10 2.29
C PRO A 464 1.60 -29.64 0.94
N ALA A 465 2.24 -28.77 0.15
CA ALA A 465 2.70 -29.12 -1.18
C ALA A 465 3.68 -30.30 -1.10
N PRO A 466 3.43 -31.42 -1.81
CA PRO A 466 4.51 -32.35 -2.11
C PRO A 466 5.58 -31.59 -2.89
N SER A 467 6.86 -31.85 -2.61
CA SER A 467 7.97 -31.22 -3.33
C SER A 467 7.91 -31.46 -4.83
N ASP A 468 7.22 -32.52 -5.27
CA ASP A 468 7.21 -33.07 -6.63
C ASP A 468 5.89 -33.79 -6.93
N SER A 469 4.88 -33.10 -7.47
CA SER A 469 3.62 -33.77 -7.81
C SER A 469 2.75 -32.99 -8.80
N LEU A 470 2.33 -33.67 -9.87
CA LEU A 470 1.27 -33.20 -10.79
C LEU A 470 -0.13 -33.20 -10.14
N LYS A 471 -0.23 -33.67 -8.90
CA LYS A 471 -1.48 -33.73 -8.13
C LYS A 471 -1.38 -32.91 -6.85
N ARG A 472 -2.43 -32.13 -6.57
CA ARG A 472 -2.59 -31.38 -5.33
C ARG A 472 -3.92 -31.72 -4.70
N THR A 473 -3.92 -32.02 -3.42
CA THR A 473 -5.13 -32.30 -2.64
C THR A 473 -5.49 -31.09 -1.79
N GLY A 474 -6.78 -30.95 -1.52
CA GLY A 474 -7.30 -29.89 -0.69
C GLY A 474 -8.71 -30.20 -0.21
N VAL A 475 -9.25 -29.27 0.56
CA VAL A 475 -10.62 -29.31 1.08
C VAL A 475 -11.32 -28.04 0.65
N LEU A 476 -12.45 -28.21 -0.02
CA LEU A 476 -13.45 -27.17 -0.21
C LEU A 476 -14.35 -27.15 1.02
N GLU A 477 -14.43 -26.03 1.72
CA GLU A 477 -15.38 -25.81 2.82
C GLU A 477 -16.43 -24.76 2.43
N PHE A 478 -17.70 -25.06 2.69
CA PHE A 478 -18.80 -24.12 2.67
C PHE A 478 -19.40 -23.99 4.08
N VAL A 479 -19.69 -22.78 4.51
CA VAL A 479 -20.28 -22.47 5.82
C VAL A 479 -21.46 -21.51 5.66
N ASP A 480 -22.56 -21.83 6.34
CA ASP A 480 -23.68 -20.91 6.57
C ASP A 480 -23.43 -20.13 7.87
N ASN A 481 -23.12 -18.83 7.77
CA ASN A 481 -22.93 -17.95 8.93
C ASN A 481 -24.23 -17.21 9.31
N GLY A 482 -25.28 -17.32 8.51
CA GLY A 482 -26.56 -16.65 8.73
C GLY A 482 -27.43 -17.30 9.79
N SER A 483 -28.62 -16.75 9.97
CA SER A 483 -29.63 -17.11 10.96
C SER A 483 -30.76 -17.96 10.39
N THR A 484 -30.81 -18.14 9.07
CA THR A 484 -31.83 -18.95 8.38
C THR A 484 -31.26 -20.17 7.67
N PRO A 485 -31.96 -21.33 7.68
CA PRO A 485 -31.46 -22.52 6.99
C PRO A 485 -31.41 -22.34 5.48
N LEU A 486 -30.29 -22.73 4.89
CA LEU A 486 -30.11 -22.81 3.44
C LEU A 486 -30.68 -24.11 2.90
N ARG A 487 -31.22 -24.06 1.68
CA ARG A 487 -31.78 -25.22 0.97
C ARG A 487 -31.10 -25.46 -0.36
N ASP A 488 -31.17 -26.70 -0.82
CA ASP A 488 -30.68 -27.12 -2.14
C ASP A 488 -29.21 -26.69 -2.38
N VAL A 489 -28.36 -26.79 -1.35
CA VAL A 489 -26.96 -26.34 -1.44
C VAL A 489 -26.17 -27.28 -2.33
N SER A 490 -25.61 -26.77 -3.42
CA SER A 490 -24.79 -27.53 -4.36
C SER A 490 -23.42 -26.89 -4.50
N LEU A 491 -22.37 -27.70 -4.37
CA LEU A 491 -20.99 -27.23 -4.49
C LEU A 491 -20.38 -27.71 -5.81
N ALA A 492 -19.69 -26.80 -6.49
CA ALA A 492 -18.96 -27.07 -7.72
C ALA A 492 -17.52 -26.58 -7.63
N LEU A 493 -16.61 -27.34 -8.23
CA LEU A 493 -15.19 -27.04 -8.38
C LEU A 493 -14.84 -27.03 -9.87
N GLN A 494 -14.03 -26.06 -10.27
CA GLN A 494 -13.50 -25.94 -11.63
C GLN A 494 -12.02 -25.58 -11.55
N ALA A 495 -11.24 -26.10 -12.49
CA ALA A 495 -9.85 -25.69 -12.67
C ALA A 495 -9.65 -25.12 -14.08
N SER A 496 -8.61 -24.31 -14.24
CA SER A 496 -8.24 -23.73 -15.53
C SER A 496 -7.93 -24.79 -16.59
N SER A 497 -7.93 -24.38 -17.87
CA SER A 497 -7.56 -25.25 -18.98
C SER A 497 -6.16 -25.85 -18.77
N GLY A 498 -6.06 -27.18 -18.89
CA GLY A 498 -4.81 -27.89 -18.58
C GLY A 498 -4.82 -28.57 -17.21
N ALA A 499 -5.87 -28.40 -16.39
CA ALA A 499 -6.05 -29.14 -15.14
C ALA A 499 -7.44 -29.78 -15.04
N THR A 500 -7.54 -30.81 -14.22
CA THR A 500 -8.80 -31.51 -13.89
C THR A 500 -8.99 -31.56 -12.38
N VAL A 501 -10.24 -31.51 -11.92
CA VAL A 501 -10.61 -31.58 -10.49
C VAL A 501 -11.49 -32.80 -10.23
N SER A 502 -11.23 -33.49 -9.13
CA SER A 502 -12.00 -34.66 -8.69
C SER A 502 -12.26 -34.63 -7.18
N PRO A 503 -13.53 -34.68 -6.72
CA PRO A 503 -14.75 -34.56 -7.52
C PRO A 503 -14.95 -33.12 -8.02
N ALA A 504 -15.46 -32.95 -9.25
CA ALA A 504 -15.81 -31.63 -9.79
C ALA A 504 -17.13 -31.08 -9.21
N ASN A 505 -18.02 -31.96 -8.72
CA ASN A 505 -19.28 -31.58 -8.10
C ASN A 505 -19.48 -32.40 -6.82
N ALA A 506 -19.96 -31.77 -5.76
CA ALA A 506 -20.37 -32.47 -4.56
C ALA A 506 -21.87 -32.82 -4.60
N PRO A 507 -22.33 -33.87 -3.89
CA PRO A 507 -23.75 -34.13 -3.71
C PRO A 507 -24.46 -32.91 -3.11
N SER A 508 -25.65 -32.59 -3.63
CA SER A 508 -26.46 -31.51 -3.07
C SER A 508 -26.89 -31.83 -1.64
N GLN A 509 -26.73 -30.89 -0.72
CA GLN A 509 -27.23 -30.98 0.63
C GLN A 509 -28.63 -30.32 0.68
N PRO A 510 -29.71 -31.08 0.98
CA PRO A 510 -31.06 -30.53 0.93
C PRO A 510 -31.27 -29.36 1.88
N VAL A 511 -30.63 -29.41 3.06
CA VAL A 511 -30.69 -28.36 4.08
C VAL A 511 -29.33 -28.23 4.75
N VAL A 512 -28.84 -27.00 4.88
CA VAL A 512 -27.74 -26.63 5.78
C VAL A 512 -28.33 -25.69 6.83
N TRP A 513 -28.20 -26.05 8.11
CA TRP A 513 -28.67 -25.23 9.21
C TRP A 513 -27.65 -24.13 9.55
N PRO A 514 -28.07 -23.02 10.19
CA PRO A 514 -27.17 -21.99 10.70
C PRO A 514 -25.95 -22.55 11.44
N GLY A 515 -24.74 -22.09 11.08
CA GLY A 515 -23.46 -22.59 11.57
C GLY A 515 -23.02 -23.94 10.97
N GLY A 516 -23.84 -24.53 10.11
CA GLY A 516 -23.58 -25.79 9.43
C GLY A 516 -22.46 -25.66 8.39
N LYS A 517 -21.73 -26.77 8.20
CA LYS A 517 -20.59 -26.83 7.29
C LYS A 517 -20.70 -28.01 6.34
N ILE A 518 -20.24 -27.81 5.11
CA ILE A 518 -20.00 -28.88 4.13
C ILE A 518 -18.50 -28.88 3.83
N ARG A 519 -17.86 -30.04 3.94
CA ARG A 519 -16.45 -30.24 3.58
C ARG A 519 -16.35 -31.26 2.46
N VAL A 520 -15.64 -30.92 1.40
CA VAL A 520 -15.44 -31.77 0.23
C VAL A 520 -13.94 -31.88 -0.03
N PRO A 521 -13.29 -32.99 0.32
CA PRO A 521 -11.93 -33.22 -0.12
C PRO A 521 -11.91 -33.36 -1.64
N PHE A 522 -10.91 -32.75 -2.28
CA PHE A 522 -10.74 -32.78 -3.72
C PHE A 522 -9.27 -32.97 -4.12
N THR A 523 -9.05 -33.34 -5.36
CA THR A 523 -7.73 -33.45 -5.99
C THR A 523 -7.74 -32.70 -7.31
N VAL A 524 -6.79 -31.78 -7.47
CA VAL A 524 -6.43 -31.20 -8.77
C VAL A 524 -5.35 -32.07 -9.39
N THR A 525 -5.53 -32.46 -10.64
CA THR A 525 -4.49 -33.08 -11.47
C THR A 525 -4.20 -32.16 -12.62
N ILE A 526 -2.98 -31.62 -12.67
CA ILE A 526 -2.51 -30.76 -13.76
C ILE A 526 -1.92 -31.65 -14.85
N SER A 527 -2.26 -31.34 -16.09
CA SER A 527 -1.78 -32.05 -17.27
C SER A 527 -0.27 -31.81 -17.42
N PRO A 528 0.50 -32.81 -17.88
CA PRO A 528 1.91 -32.61 -18.18
C PRO A 528 2.12 -31.40 -19.09
N SER A 529 3.11 -30.58 -18.75
CA SER A 529 3.48 -29.34 -19.43
C SER A 529 4.97 -29.38 -19.73
N ASP A 530 5.43 -28.60 -20.72
CA ASP A 530 6.87 -28.40 -20.97
C ASP A 530 7.45 -27.26 -20.11
N LYS A 531 6.61 -26.60 -19.30
CA LYS A 531 7.02 -25.56 -18.34
C LYS A 531 7.51 -26.20 -17.04
N LEU A 532 8.54 -25.61 -16.44
CA LEU A 532 9.07 -26.04 -15.15
C LEU A 532 8.00 -25.94 -14.05
N PHE A 533 7.33 -24.81 -13.94
CA PHE A 533 6.21 -24.64 -13.02
C PHE A 533 4.91 -24.40 -13.80
N THR A 534 3.85 -25.09 -13.39
CA THR A 534 2.52 -24.89 -13.96
C THR A 534 1.54 -24.52 -12.85
N THR A 535 1.11 -23.26 -12.88
CA THR A 535 0.08 -22.74 -11.99
C THR A 535 -1.29 -22.93 -12.62
N SER A 536 -2.21 -23.57 -11.89
CA SER A 536 -3.62 -23.65 -12.27
C SER A 536 -4.46 -22.88 -11.28
N SER A 537 -5.32 -21.98 -11.78
CA SER A 537 -6.39 -21.41 -10.97
C SER A 537 -7.47 -22.48 -10.72
N VAL A 538 -8.05 -22.46 -9.53
CA VAL A 538 -9.12 -23.34 -9.09
C VAL A 538 -10.20 -22.48 -8.48
N SER A 539 -11.41 -22.55 -9.01
CA SER A 539 -12.57 -21.83 -8.50
C SER A 539 -13.55 -22.81 -7.88
N ALA A 540 -14.05 -22.47 -6.71
CA ALA A 540 -15.16 -23.12 -6.05
C ALA A 540 -16.40 -22.25 -6.08
N SER A 541 -17.56 -22.88 -6.09
CA SER A 541 -18.81 -22.17 -5.85
C SER A 541 -19.83 -23.01 -5.10
N ALA A 542 -20.71 -22.31 -4.39
CA ALA A 542 -21.87 -22.85 -3.71
C ALA A 542 -23.12 -22.13 -4.22
N ASP A 543 -24.01 -22.86 -4.88
CA ASP A 543 -25.34 -22.40 -5.24
C ASP A 543 -26.32 -22.87 -4.16
N PHE A 544 -27.19 -21.99 -3.68
CA PHE A 544 -28.13 -22.31 -2.60
C PHE A 544 -29.39 -21.45 -2.67
N ARG A 545 -30.43 -21.88 -1.96
CA ARG A 545 -31.66 -21.12 -1.72
C ARG A 545 -31.75 -20.70 -0.27
N TYR A 546 -32.30 -19.51 -0.02
CA TYR A 546 -32.51 -18.99 1.31
C TYR A 546 -33.96 -18.53 1.48
N LEU A 547 -34.37 -18.41 2.74
CA LEU A 547 -35.76 -18.11 3.10
C LEU A 547 -36.18 -16.74 2.52
N LEU A 548 -37.37 -16.68 1.91
CA LEU A 548 -38.02 -15.47 1.37
C LEU A 548 -37.27 -14.68 0.27
N GLY A 549 -35.96 -14.87 0.05
CA GLY A 549 -35.16 -14.06 -0.87
C GLY A 549 -34.68 -14.76 -2.14
N GLY A 550 -34.90 -16.06 -2.31
CA GLY A 550 -34.67 -16.76 -3.58
C GLY A 550 -33.40 -17.61 -3.60
N SER A 551 -32.64 -17.54 -4.71
CA SER A 551 -31.39 -18.31 -4.90
C SER A 551 -30.19 -17.37 -4.92
N ALA A 552 -29.07 -17.81 -4.36
CA ALA A 552 -27.81 -17.08 -4.36
C ALA A 552 -26.65 -18.02 -4.69
N LYS A 553 -25.54 -17.41 -5.07
CA LYS A 553 -24.28 -18.07 -5.33
C LYS A 553 -23.17 -17.40 -4.53
N GLN A 554 -22.35 -18.21 -3.87
CA GLN A 554 -21.08 -17.78 -3.30
C GLN A 554 -19.96 -18.46 -4.07
N ALA A 555 -18.85 -17.75 -4.29
CA ALA A 555 -17.68 -18.30 -4.94
C ALA A 555 -16.42 -17.94 -4.16
N ALA A 556 -15.38 -18.74 -4.38
CA ALA A 556 -14.02 -18.47 -4.00
C ALA A 556 -13.10 -18.94 -5.13
N ALA A 557 -11.92 -18.34 -5.24
CA ALA A 557 -10.92 -18.81 -6.17
C ALA A 557 -9.57 -18.84 -5.48
N ASP A 558 -8.74 -19.80 -5.86
CA ASP A 558 -7.37 -19.89 -5.42
C ASP A 558 -6.53 -20.41 -6.59
N SER A 559 -5.23 -20.54 -6.41
CA SER A 559 -4.35 -21.15 -7.39
C SER A 559 -3.47 -22.19 -6.72
N THR A 560 -3.02 -23.15 -7.51
CA THR A 560 -2.04 -24.12 -7.05
C THR A 560 -0.99 -24.32 -8.12
N THR A 561 0.27 -24.29 -7.71
CA THR A 561 1.41 -24.60 -8.55
C THR A 561 1.78 -26.07 -8.38
N VAL A 562 1.93 -26.76 -9.50
CA VAL A 562 2.62 -28.04 -9.56
C VAL A 562 3.93 -27.88 -10.30
N ASN A 563 4.83 -28.80 -10.01
CA ASN A 563 6.16 -28.90 -10.57
C ASN A 563 6.43 -30.35 -11.00
N HIS A 564 7.46 -30.52 -11.81
CA HIS A 564 7.89 -31.83 -12.30
C HIS A 564 8.90 -32.44 -11.33
N PRO A 565 8.82 -33.76 -11.06
CA PRO A 565 9.74 -34.39 -10.14
C PRO A 565 11.20 -34.22 -10.54
N VAL A 566 12.03 -33.80 -9.60
CA VAL A 566 13.49 -33.83 -9.77
C VAL A 566 13.95 -35.28 -9.75
N THR A 567 14.73 -35.66 -10.77
CA THR A 567 15.27 -37.01 -10.93
C THR A 567 16.76 -37.05 -10.63
N GLY A 568 17.23 -38.22 -10.19
CA GLY A 568 18.67 -38.44 -9.99
C GLY A 568 19.46 -38.15 -11.29
N PRO A 569 20.66 -37.57 -11.20
CA PRO A 569 21.52 -37.52 -10.01
C PRO A 569 21.33 -36.32 -9.06
N TYR A 570 20.42 -35.39 -9.34
CA TYR A 570 20.23 -34.20 -8.51
C TYR A 570 19.60 -34.54 -7.14
N GLN A 571 20.06 -33.83 -6.11
CA GLN A 571 19.41 -33.73 -4.81
C GLN A 571 18.86 -32.31 -4.62
N THR A 572 17.80 -32.17 -3.83
CA THR A 572 17.17 -30.89 -3.52
C THR A 572 17.32 -30.58 -2.04
N PHE A 573 17.64 -29.35 -1.70
CA PHE A 573 17.67 -28.86 -0.32
C PHE A 573 17.07 -27.47 -0.24
N ALA A 574 16.36 -27.18 0.85
CA ALA A 574 15.90 -25.83 1.15
C ALA A 574 16.02 -25.55 2.65
N SER A 575 16.60 -24.40 3.01
CA SER A 575 16.54 -23.87 4.38
C SER A 575 15.29 -23.03 4.63
N THR A 576 14.54 -22.72 3.57
CA THR A 576 13.27 -21.98 3.57
C THR A 576 12.20 -22.72 2.75
N THR A 577 11.05 -22.10 2.52
CA THR A 577 10.05 -22.59 1.57
C THR A 577 10.63 -22.57 0.15
N ALA A 578 10.78 -23.74 -0.46
CA ALA A 578 11.14 -23.86 -1.87
C ALA A 578 10.40 -25.02 -2.57
N GLN A 579 10.24 -24.89 -3.89
CA GLN A 579 9.78 -25.93 -4.81
C GLN A 579 10.80 -26.08 -5.94
N PHE A 580 10.97 -27.30 -6.41
CA PHE A 580 11.99 -27.66 -7.40
C PHE A 580 11.33 -28.29 -8.61
N SER A 581 11.87 -28.10 -9.81
CA SER A 581 11.31 -28.71 -11.00
C SER A 581 12.37 -29.13 -12.00
N GLN A 582 12.13 -30.23 -12.70
CA GLN A 582 12.98 -30.70 -13.79
C GLN A 582 12.16 -31.12 -15.01
N VAL A 583 12.46 -30.53 -16.17
CA VAL A 583 11.88 -30.92 -17.47
C VAL A 583 13.02 -31.14 -18.47
N GLY A 584 13.33 -32.41 -18.74
CA GLY A 584 14.52 -32.76 -19.50
C GLY A 584 15.77 -32.23 -18.80
N ASP A 585 16.53 -31.40 -19.51
CA ASP A 585 17.72 -30.74 -18.98
C ASP A 585 17.41 -29.40 -18.30
N ARG A 586 16.17 -28.88 -18.37
CA ARG A 586 15.83 -27.62 -17.71
C ARG A 586 15.55 -27.85 -16.22
N LEU A 587 16.00 -26.90 -15.41
CA LEU A 587 16.00 -26.93 -13.96
C LEU A 587 15.30 -25.67 -13.44
N GLY A 588 14.38 -25.81 -12.49
CA GLY A 588 13.61 -24.70 -11.95
C GLY A 588 13.63 -24.68 -10.43
N ILE A 589 13.81 -23.49 -9.84
CA ILE A 589 13.74 -23.28 -8.40
C ILE A 589 12.79 -22.13 -8.11
N GLN A 590 11.72 -22.40 -7.37
CA GLN A 590 10.91 -21.37 -6.71
C GLN A 590 11.33 -21.31 -5.25
N ALA A 591 11.94 -20.23 -4.78
CA ALA A 591 12.45 -20.13 -3.41
C ALA A 591 12.10 -18.80 -2.73
N GLN A 592 11.85 -18.88 -1.42
CA GLN A 592 11.81 -17.73 -0.52
C GLN A 592 13.15 -17.54 0.17
N GLY A 593 13.36 -16.39 0.80
CA GLY A 593 14.48 -16.19 1.72
C GLY A 593 14.88 -14.72 1.85
N ALA A 594 15.45 -14.40 3.00
CA ALA A 594 15.98 -13.09 3.37
C ALA A 594 17.31 -12.81 2.66
N ASP A 595 18.32 -13.67 2.81
CA ASP A 595 19.63 -13.49 2.17
C ASP A 595 20.55 -14.71 2.26
N LEU A 596 21.69 -14.62 1.55
CA LEU A 596 22.89 -15.44 1.67
C LEU A 596 24.09 -14.51 1.94
N TRP A 597 24.13 -13.89 3.11
CA TRP A 597 25.22 -13.00 3.51
C TRP A 597 25.38 -12.99 5.02
N ASN A 598 26.63 -13.08 5.47
CA ASN A 598 27.01 -13.12 6.88
C ASN A 598 26.16 -14.17 7.64
N THR A 599 25.47 -13.80 8.71
CA THR A 599 24.69 -14.72 9.56
C THR A 599 23.43 -15.29 8.90
N THR A 600 23.06 -14.85 7.70
CA THR A 600 21.82 -15.27 7.02
C THR A 600 22.15 -16.31 5.95
N ASN A 601 21.53 -17.49 6.04
CA ASN A 601 21.76 -18.65 5.16
C ASN A 601 20.45 -19.25 4.65
N GLU A 602 19.70 -18.46 3.88
CA GLU A 602 18.34 -18.81 3.42
C GLU A 602 18.31 -19.05 1.90
N TYR A 603 18.08 -20.31 1.47
CA TYR A 603 18.09 -20.67 0.05
C TYR A 603 17.35 -21.97 -0.27
N GLY A 604 16.99 -22.12 -1.55
CA GLY A 604 16.69 -23.41 -2.18
C GLY A 604 17.78 -23.78 -3.19
N SER A 605 18.19 -25.04 -3.23
CA SER A 605 19.23 -25.53 -4.14
C SER A 605 18.92 -26.90 -4.73
N MET A 606 19.33 -27.10 -5.98
CA MET A 606 19.45 -28.41 -6.62
C MET A 606 20.92 -28.68 -6.92
N TYR A 607 21.45 -29.78 -6.39
CA TYR A 607 22.90 -30.00 -6.32
C TYR A 607 23.30 -31.45 -6.57
N LEU A 608 24.58 -31.63 -6.88
CA LEU A 608 25.26 -32.90 -7.02
C LEU A 608 26.25 -33.09 -5.86
N PRO A 609 26.05 -34.10 -4.99
CA PRO A 609 26.92 -34.28 -3.85
C PRO A 609 28.35 -34.68 -4.23
N GLY A 610 29.34 -34.03 -3.61
CA GLY A 610 30.76 -34.34 -3.74
C GLY A 610 31.35 -34.27 -5.16
N LYS A 611 30.74 -33.48 -6.06
CA LYS A 611 31.17 -33.36 -7.46
C LYS A 611 32.15 -32.24 -7.76
N GLU A 612 32.28 -31.26 -6.88
CA GLU A 612 33.27 -30.19 -7.03
C GLU A 612 34.60 -30.62 -6.41
N HIS A 613 35.69 -30.50 -7.17
CA HIS A 613 37.03 -30.83 -6.71
C HIS A 613 38.07 -29.89 -7.35
N ASP A 614 39.35 -30.05 -6.97
CA ASP A 614 40.42 -29.28 -7.59
C ASP A 614 40.44 -29.48 -9.11
N GLY A 615 40.52 -28.38 -9.87
CA GLY A 615 40.44 -28.36 -11.32
C GLY A 615 39.01 -28.39 -11.90
N SER A 616 37.96 -28.42 -11.09
CA SER A 616 36.58 -28.38 -11.58
C SER A 616 36.26 -27.05 -12.26
N GLU A 617 35.53 -27.17 -13.37
CA GLU A 617 34.86 -26.08 -14.05
C GLU A 617 33.35 -26.36 -14.02
N THR A 618 32.62 -25.53 -13.27
CA THR A 618 31.16 -25.60 -13.19
C THR A 618 30.54 -24.49 -14.03
N VAL A 619 29.64 -24.84 -14.94
CA VAL A 619 28.97 -23.91 -15.85
C VAL A 619 27.46 -24.10 -15.80
N VAL A 620 26.71 -23.00 -15.71
CA VAL A 620 25.24 -22.99 -15.82
C VAL A 620 24.79 -21.82 -16.69
N ARG A 621 23.67 -21.99 -17.38
CA ARG A 621 22.93 -20.88 -17.99
C ARG A 621 21.69 -20.59 -17.17
N ILE A 622 21.52 -19.32 -16.79
CA ILE A 622 20.30 -18.81 -16.17
C ILE A 622 19.43 -18.27 -17.31
N ASP A 623 18.26 -18.87 -17.51
CA ASP A 623 17.31 -18.44 -18.54
C ASP A 623 16.57 -17.17 -18.11
N SER A 624 16.10 -17.16 -16.86
CA SER A 624 15.35 -16.04 -16.27
C SER A 624 15.31 -16.14 -14.75
N GLN A 625 15.10 -14.99 -14.11
CA GLN A 625 14.85 -14.87 -12.68
C GLN A 625 13.81 -13.78 -12.43
N ASP A 626 12.86 -14.05 -11.53
CA ASP A 626 11.93 -13.04 -11.04
C ASP A 626 12.65 -11.92 -10.29
N ASN A 627 12.24 -10.67 -10.54
CA ASN A 627 12.72 -9.51 -9.78
C ASN A 627 11.87 -9.29 -8.53
N SER A 628 11.91 -10.25 -7.59
CA SER A 628 11.28 -10.10 -6.27
C SER A 628 11.95 -9.01 -5.42
N ASN A 629 13.24 -8.76 -5.68
CA ASN A 629 14.04 -7.69 -5.11
C ASN A 629 15.27 -7.47 -6.00
N VAL A 630 15.80 -6.25 -6.06
CA VAL A 630 17.03 -5.92 -6.80
C VAL A 630 18.27 -6.73 -6.34
N TRP A 631 18.23 -7.29 -5.14
CA TRP A 631 19.26 -8.14 -4.52
C TRP A 631 18.88 -9.62 -4.43
N ALA A 632 17.78 -10.05 -5.06
CA ALA A 632 17.50 -11.47 -5.27
C ALA A 632 18.71 -12.11 -5.97
N LYS A 633 19.10 -13.33 -5.58
CA LYS A 633 20.31 -14.00 -6.07
C LYS A 633 19.97 -15.36 -6.66
N ALA A 634 20.57 -15.66 -7.80
CA ALA A 634 20.56 -17.00 -8.35
C ALA A 634 21.86 -17.32 -9.08
N GLY A 635 22.29 -18.57 -9.06
CA GLY A 635 23.49 -18.99 -9.76
C GLY A 635 24.09 -20.28 -9.23
N ILE A 636 25.43 -20.34 -9.17
CA ILE A 636 26.18 -21.53 -8.74
C ILE A 636 26.49 -21.40 -7.25
N MET A 637 26.24 -22.47 -6.49
CA MET A 637 26.64 -22.62 -5.09
C MET A 637 27.59 -23.81 -4.95
N VAL A 638 28.68 -23.62 -4.20
CA VAL A 638 29.58 -24.67 -3.76
C VAL A 638 29.70 -24.62 -2.24
N ARG A 639 29.56 -25.79 -1.60
CA ARG A 639 29.71 -25.94 -0.15
C ARG A 639 30.19 -27.34 0.20
N ASN A 640 30.88 -27.52 1.33
CA ASN A 640 31.27 -28.87 1.79
C ASN A 640 30.06 -29.80 1.98
N ASP A 641 28.92 -29.23 2.39
CA ASP A 641 27.62 -29.88 2.47
C ASP A 641 26.55 -28.81 2.20
N ILE A 642 25.87 -28.88 1.05
CA ILE A 642 24.80 -27.93 0.71
C ILE A 642 23.55 -28.15 1.59
N GLY A 643 23.40 -29.34 2.18
CA GLY A 643 22.31 -29.68 3.09
C GLY A 643 22.46 -29.16 4.52
N ASP A 644 23.64 -28.66 4.90
CA ASP A 644 23.90 -28.09 6.22
C ASP A 644 23.96 -26.54 6.17
N ALA A 645 22.79 -25.92 6.07
CA ALA A 645 22.67 -24.46 5.92
C ALA A 645 23.40 -23.64 6.99
N ASN A 646 23.49 -24.14 8.23
CA ASN A 646 24.01 -23.41 9.39
C ASN A 646 25.33 -23.96 9.96
N GLY A 647 25.87 -25.05 9.40
CA GLY A 647 27.14 -25.65 9.82
C GLY A 647 28.10 -26.00 8.67
N GLY A 648 27.65 -25.90 7.41
CA GLY A 648 28.46 -26.21 6.24
C GLY A 648 29.57 -25.18 6.01
N LYS A 649 30.80 -25.64 5.84
CA LYS A 649 31.96 -24.81 5.49
C LYS A 649 32.28 -24.84 4.00
N GLY A 650 33.34 -24.16 3.59
CA GLY A 650 33.85 -24.20 2.22
C GLY A 650 32.93 -23.46 1.26
N PHE A 651 32.42 -22.29 1.67
CA PHE A 651 31.27 -21.68 1.02
C PHE A 651 31.68 -20.62 -0.01
N VAL A 652 31.18 -20.77 -1.24
CA VAL A 652 31.29 -19.76 -2.30
C VAL A 652 30.04 -19.80 -3.18
N ILE A 653 29.60 -18.63 -3.62
CA ILE A 653 28.52 -18.47 -4.60
C ILE A 653 28.97 -17.57 -5.74
N LEU A 654 28.53 -17.89 -6.94
CA LEU A 654 28.57 -17.02 -8.11
C LEU A 654 27.13 -16.74 -8.52
N ALA A 655 26.73 -15.47 -8.50
CA ALA A 655 25.35 -15.06 -8.60
C ALA A 655 25.13 -14.04 -9.73
N GLU A 656 23.91 -14.03 -10.26
CA GLU A 656 23.31 -12.92 -10.97
C GLU A 656 22.21 -12.30 -10.09
N THR A 657 22.04 -10.97 -10.17
CA THR A 657 21.00 -10.22 -9.43
C THR A 657 20.21 -9.31 -10.37
N PRO A 658 18.90 -9.11 -10.15
CA PRO A 658 18.08 -8.31 -11.05
C PRO A 658 18.50 -6.85 -11.15
N GLY A 659 19.08 -6.27 -10.09
CA GLY A 659 19.43 -4.84 -10.05
C GLY A 659 20.91 -4.52 -9.82
N ASN A 660 21.74 -5.49 -9.42
CA ASN A 660 23.12 -5.22 -8.97
C ASN A 660 24.20 -5.97 -9.76
N GLY A 661 23.83 -6.67 -10.84
CA GLY A 661 24.78 -7.33 -11.73
C GLY A 661 25.21 -8.71 -11.22
N PHE A 662 26.45 -9.08 -11.57
CA PHE A 662 27.04 -10.38 -11.25
C PHE A 662 27.93 -10.28 -10.01
N LEU A 663 27.83 -11.25 -9.11
CA LEU A 663 28.51 -11.27 -7.81
C LEU A 663 29.29 -12.58 -7.63
N LEU A 664 30.49 -12.50 -7.04
CA LEU A 664 31.17 -13.64 -6.43
C LEU A 664 31.30 -13.35 -4.95
N ASP A 665 30.62 -14.15 -4.12
CA ASP A 665 30.69 -14.05 -2.66
C ASP A 665 31.35 -15.30 -2.09
N TRP A 666 32.21 -15.14 -1.09
CA TRP A 666 32.93 -16.28 -0.49
C TRP A 666 33.19 -16.12 1.01
N ASP A 667 33.37 -17.27 1.66
CA ASP A 667 33.82 -17.45 3.04
C ASP A 667 35.35 -17.25 3.10
N SER A 668 35.80 -16.04 3.45
CA SER A 668 37.22 -15.68 3.37
C SER A 668 38.04 -16.10 4.59
N ASP A 669 37.38 -16.42 5.72
CA ASP A 669 38.04 -16.80 6.96
C ASP A 669 37.84 -18.29 7.37
N GLY A 670 36.94 -19.00 6.69
CA GLY A 670 36.68 -20.42 6.87
C GLY A 670 35.67 -20.77 7.96
N ASP A 671 34.88 -19.80 8.42
CA ASP A 671 33.86 -19.98 9.46
C ASP A 671 32.54 -20.58 8.92
N GLY A 672 32.33 -20.53 7.60
CA GLY A 672 31.13 -21.03 6.92
C GLY A 672 30.10 -19.96 6.57
N LEU A 673 30.42 -18.67 6.72
CA LEU A 673 29.59 -17.53 6.38
C LEU A 673 30.20 -16.76 5.19
N LEU A 674 29.36 -16.20 4.32
CA LEU A 674 29.84 -15.34 3.24
C LEU A 674 30.12 -13.94 3.80
N ASP A 675 31.36 -13.47 3.65
CA ASP A 675 31.82 -12.21 4.24
C ASP A 675 32.60 -11.30 3.28
N GLN A 676 32.97 -11.83 2.11
CA GLN A 676 33.72 -11.10 1.10
C GLN A 676 33.05 -11.24 -0.26
N GLN A 677 33.07 -10.14 -1.03
CA GLN A 677 32.39 -10.02 -2.31
C GLN A 677 33.28 -9.37 -3.38
N ALA A 678 33.06 -9.75 -4.63
CA ALA A 678 33.44 -9.03 -5.84
C ALA A 678 32.23 -8.90 -6.76
N SER A 679 32.11 -7.79 -7.50
CA SER A 679 30.95 -7.52 -8.34
C SER A 679 31.28 -6.78 -9.64
N VAL A 680 30.43 -6.99 -10.66
CA VAL A 680 30.48 -6.28 -11.94
C VAL A 680 29.05 -5.86 -12.34
N ALA A 681 28.89 -4.61 -12.76
CA ALA A 681 27.59 -4.03 -13.07
C ALA A 681 26.99 -4.54 -14.40
N SER A 682 25.66 -4.63 -14.44
CA SER A 682 24.78 -5.01 -15.57
C SER A 682 24.51 -6.52 -15.70
N ALA A 683 23.44 -6.97 -15.03
CA ALA A 683 22.84 -8.30 -15.24
C ALA A 683 21.97 -8.30 -16.50
N VAL A 684 21.89 -9.43 -17.19
CA VAL A 684 21.07 -9.63 -18.38
C VAL A 684 20.64 -11.08 -18.45
N TYR A 685 19.36 -11.31 -18.76
CA TYR A 685 18.85 -12.67 -18.97
C TYR A 685 18.59 -12.93 -20.46
N PRO A 686 18.96 -14.11 -20.99
CA PRO A 686 19.73 -15.16 -20.32
C PRO A 686 21.23 -14.80 -20.17
N ALA A 687 21.88 -15.36 -19.17
CA ALA A 687 23.34 -15.29 -18.99
C ALA A 687 23.92 -16.64 -18.57
N TRP A 688 25.23 -16.81 -18.75
CA TRP A 688 25.97 -17.97 -18.32
C TRP A 688 26.92 -17.60 -17.19
N LEU A 689 26.96 -18.44 -16.17
CA LEU A 689 27.91 -18.35 -15.07
C LEU A 689 28.88 -19.52 -15.17
N LYS A 690 30.15 -19.24 -14.89
CA LYS A 690 31.22 -20.23 -14.81
C LYS A 690 32.06 -20.03 -13.56
N LEU A 691 32.19 -21.08 -12.76
CA LEU A 691 33.05 -21.12 -11.58
C LEU A 691 34.19 -22.10 -11.83
N VAL A 692 35.43 -21.63 -11.68
CA VAL A 692 36.64 -22.44 -11.86
C VAL A 692 37.39 -22.56 -10.55
N ARG A 693 37.72 -23.78 -10.15
CA ARG A 693 38.44 -24.07 -8.90
C ARG A 693 39.90 -24.47 -9.14
N SER A 694 40.79 -23.90 -8.32
CA SER A 694 42.21 -24.25 -8.22
C SER A 694 42.62 -24.28 -6.75
N GLY A 695 42.69 -25.48 -6.17
CA GLY A 695 42.92 -25.73 -4.75
C GLY A 695 41.77 -25.20 -3.91
N THR A 696 42.05 -24.15 -3.12
CA THR A 696 41.08 -23.41 -2.32
C THR A 696 40.68 -22.09 -2.97
N THR A 697 41.18 -21.78 -4.17
CA THR A 697 40.86 -20.55 -4.90
C THR A 697 39.77 -20.80 -5.94
N PHE A 698 38.80 -19.90 -5.98
CA PHE A 698 37.66 -19.92 -6.91
C PHE A 698 37.66 -18.65 -7.74
N SER A 699 37.50 -18.79 -9.06
CA SER A 699 37.34 -17.67 -9.98
C SER A 699 35.99 -17.74 -10.67
N GLY A 700 35.19 -16.68 -10.52
CA GLY A 700 33.87 -16.58 -11.11
C GLY A 700 33.87 -15.75 -12.39
N TYR A 701 33.16 -16.23 -13.41
CA TYR A 701 33.04 -15.58 -14.71
C TYR A 701 31.57 -15.54 -15.14
N TYR A 702 31.21 -14.53 -15.94
CA TYR A 702 29.93 -14.47 -16.62
C TYR A 702 30.10 -14.36 -18.13
N SER A 703 29.06 -14.72 -18.87
CA SER A 703 28.95 -14.52 -20.33
C SER A 703 27.51 -14.19 -20.71
N VAL A 704 27.33 -13.35 -21.71
CA VAL A 704 26.01 -12.97 -22.26
C VAL A 704 25.73 -13.63 -23.62
N ASP A 705 26.70 -14.36 -24.16
CA ASP A 705 26.62 -15.05 -25.45
C ASP A 705 27.04 -16.54 -25.36
N GLY A 706 27.42 -17.00 -24.17
CA GLY A 706 27.88 -18.36 -23.90
C GLY A 706 29.30 -18.66 -24.39
N THR A 707 30.02 -17.70 -24.98
CA THR A 707 31.35 -17.90 -25.59
C THR A 707 32.42 -16.96 -25.06
N ASN A 708 32.09 -15.68 -24.86
CA ASN A 708 32.98 -14.66 -24.34
C ASN A 708 32.80 -14.53 -22.83
N TRP A 709 33.85 -14.84 -22.07
CA TRP A 709 33.81 -14.89 -20.61
C TRP A 709 34.50 -13.67 -19.99
N THR A 710 33.81 -13.00 -19.07
CA THR A 710 34.32 -11.86 -18.30
C THR A 710 34.48 -12.26 -16.85
N LEU A 711 35.61 -11.92 -16.22
CA LEU A 711 35.87 -12.20 -14.81
C LEU A 711 34.98 -11.32 -13.93
N VAL A 712 34.28 -11.94 -12.99
CA VAL A 712 33.57 -11.25 -11.89
C VAL A 712 34.54 -11.00 -10.73
N GLY A 713 35.28 -12.03 -10.33
CA GLY A 713 36.27 -11.94 -9.26
C GLY A 713 36.99 -13.27 -9.01
N THR A 714 37.97 -13.23 -8.10
CA THR A 714 38.70 -14.40 -7.61
C THR A 714 38.79 -14.33 -6.08
N GLY A 715 38.35 -15.38 -5.41
CA GLY A 715 38.33 -15.50 -3.95
C GLY A 715 39.06 -16.77 -3.47
N THR A 716 39.56 -16.75 -2.23
CA THR A 716 40.14 -17.93 -1.58
C THR A 716 39.22 -18.36 -0.44
N VAL A 717 38.88 -19.65 -0.41
CA VAL A 717 38.00 -20.29 0.57
C VAL A 717 38.83 -21.27 1.41
N PRO A 718 39.40 -20.86 2.55
CA PRO A 718 40.38 -21.67 3.30
C PRO A 718 39.82 -23.00 3.81
N SER A 719 38.50 -23.07 4.00
CA SER A 719 37.79 -24.21 4.56
C SER A 719 37.25 -25.20 3.50
N ALA A 720 37.58 -25.00 2.22
CA ALA A 720 37.14 -25.87 1.12
C ALA A 720 37.71 -27.28 1.23
N ALA A 721 36.83 -28.29 1.30
CA ALA A 721 37.21 -29.70 1.36
C ALA A 721 37.74 -30.23 0.02
N ALA A 722 38.40 -31.40 0.04
CA ALA A 722 38.94 -32.03 -1.18
C ALA A 722 37.87 -32.30 -2.25
N THR A 723 36.66 -32.64 -1.81
CA THR A 723 35.45 -32.70 -2.64
C THR A 723 34.34 -31.94 -1.94
N GLN A 724 33.50 -31.25 -2.70
CA GLN A 724 32.39 -30.45 -2.21
C GLN A 724 31.12 -30.71 -3.01
N ASP A 725 29.99 -30.36 -2.45
CA ASP A 725 28.72 -30.30 -3.16
C ASP A 725 28.71 -29.07 -4.08
N VAL A 726 28.10 -29.22 -5.26
CA VAL A 726 27.92 -28.12 -6.21
C VAL A 726 26.56 -28.18 -6.84
N GLY A 727 25.91 -27.03 -6.96
CA GLY A 727 24.56 -26.95 -7.47
C GLY A 727 24.18 -25.56 -7.97
N VAL A 728 22.95 -25.50 -8.46
CA VAL A 728 22.25 -24.24 -8.70
C VAL A 728 21.44 -23.87 -7.46
N TYR A 729 21.27 -22.58 -7.21
CA TYR A 729 20.50 -22.08 -6.07
C TYR A 729 19.72 -20.81 -6.42
N ALA A 730 18.69 -20.50 -5.62
CA ALA A 730 17.92 -19.27 -5.73
C ALA A 730 17.48 -18.74 -4.35
N ILE A 731 17.38 -17.40 -4.24
CA ILE A 731 16.81 -16.67 -3.09
C ILE A 731 16.01 -15.46 -3.56
N SER A 732 14.85 -15.21 -2.95
CA SER A 732 13.99 -14.06 -3.29
C SER A 732 14.49 -12.71 -2.76
N HIS A 733 15.32 -12.73 -1.71
CA HIS A 733 15.72 -11.55 -0.93
C HIS A 733 14.53 -10.70 -0.43
N ALA A 734 13.41 -11.38 -0.16
CA ALA A 734 12.13 -10.84 0.28
C ALA A 734 11.38 -11.94 1.06
N PRO A 735 11.56 -12.02 2.39
CA PRO A 735 10.93 -13.06 3.22
C PRO A 735 9.42 -13.15 2.99
N GLY A 736 8.91 -14.37 2.81
CA GLY A 736 7.49 -14.62 2.52
C GLY A 736 7.09 -14.45 1.05
N THR A 737 7.96 -13.91 0.20
CA THR A 737 7.75 -13.82 -1.26
C THR A 737 8.54 -14.92 -1.95
N THR A 738 7.89 -15.68 -2.83
CA THR A 738 8.56 -16.71 -3.64
C THR A 738 9.01 -16.10 -4.96
N ALA A 739 10.26 -16.33 -5.35
CA ALA A 739 10.81 -15.96 -6.66
C ALA A 739 11.12 -17.22 -7.48
N GLU A 740 10.74 -17.24 -8.75
CA GLU A 740 11.09 -18.30 -9.69
C GLU A 740 12.41 -18.00 -10.41
N VAL A 741 13.23 -19.04 -10.57
CA VAL A 741 14.43 -19.02 -11.39
C VAL A 741 14.47 -20.26 -12.26
N ASP A 742 14.71 -20.03 -13.55
CA ASP A 742 14.87 -21.05 -14.57
C ASP A 742 16.34 -21.16 -15.00
N PHE A 743 16.85 -22.38 -15.02
CA PHE A 743 18.21 -22.72 -15.45
C PHE A 743 18.15 -23.79 -16.55
N ASP A 744 19.17 -23.84 -17.40
CA ASP A 744 19.55 -25.08 -18.08
C ASP A 744 20.33 -25.98 -17.10
N ALA A 745 20.50 -27.26 -17.45
CA ALA A 745 21.33 -28.19 -16.69
C ALA A 745 22.74 -27.62 -16.54
N PHE A 746 23.28 -27.68 -15.32
CA PHE A 746 24.65 -27.30 -15.08
C PHE A 746 25.60 -28.47 -15.33
N THR A 747 26.80 -28.16 -15.81
CA THR A 747 27.89 -29.13 -16.01
C THR A 747 28.98 -28.87 -14.98
N THR A 748 29.59 -29.93 -14.45
CA THR A 748 30.81 -29.87 -13.64
C THR A 748 31.79 -30.93 -14.14
N SER A 749 33.06 -30.55 -14.34
CA SER A 749 34.11 -31.39 -14.93
C SER A 749 35.06 -32.03 -13.92
#